data_AF-A0A1B8ACP3-F1
#
_entry.id   AF-A0A1B8ACP3-F1
#
_cell.length_a   1.000
_cell.length_b   1.000
_cell.length_c   1.000
_cell.angle_alpha   90.00
_cell.angle_beta   90.00
_cell.angle_gamma   90.00
#
_symmetry.space_group_name_H-M   'P 1'
#
loop_
_entity.id
_entity.type
_entity.pdbx_description
1 polymer ?
#
loop_
_entity_poly.entity_id
_entity_poly.type
_entity_poly.pdbx_seq_one_letter_code
_entity_poly.pdbx_strand_id
1 'polypeptide(L)'
;MRFSIALLPCLGVIAGVVGSDGPAFVPQNIDDIQKTLYRSDWADRIWKQIQGVSSCSGCQGLLLTFKNLANLGDKTFVRTLQDVCKKSKVEEADVCDGTIELQGPIIAEALRNVAIGSKTAQHFCVTFLGLCQYPAIEEWDVPLPPDRSHLERPVPSGQKPIQVVHYSDIHVDQLYTEGSNSKCNKPICCRPFTENDEPGKTDSPAGPFGEHTCDSPVSLEHSMYQAIREIVPDAAFTIFTGDIVDHSIWNTTWDYNEHQIIESYEKMDKHLGIVYGTAGNHESHPTNAYQPSSIGDASSWIYDLLAGTWSRWIGREAASKAAEIGAYSTKYPHGNLRVISLNTNLYYRGNFWLFQKRMIRDPSKQLDWLIEELHVAEKAGERVYIIGHMPLGDRNAFHDQSNYLNQIVNRYSSTIAAMFFGHTHRDHFQITYSEAPKKSFSNALLTSYVGPSLTPTSGMPSFRVYDVDPVTFAVLDATTYSADMNSPTYQTQGPVWKKYYSAKEAYGPLTNPPLTDPKAELTAAFWHNVTEVFEKDQLAFDNFMLRLSRGWKQPVCKDECRTSQICLLRAARSQDGCDVPTLGSSYHTRMEDASERDECGISVIQATFSALVAKEGVLRILQELLNQQLGFDVCVIGTGALGLLALKNLREQGLDAKALERHEHIGGTWHASQNAEQTTASEYTTANTSKQCCAITDFPMPDEFPMHPPQKDLERYLESYAKKFDLFPHIEFSISVDHIERDEQQNKWSVFTKNVKTGVEEVRSYSRVVVATGMLNTKHMPHVKGIEQFTGDTLHSRQFKDVSKYRGKNVIVVGVGATGVDSTSFLVKAGAKKVYASHRGTVFVLPRRVKGQSFEHSMSRRIAMCMRALGNFSPAILATLMTKMMVSVRDKEWPVMKDVLKDRPVDGVFHRIPLFSEDLANNLKNGSVKSVRGILEITGPKSVVLTDGTILEDIDAIIFCSGYGYDFSIIKGPGDPTDPAIAPDHNKKIEAAEYYQDENRFARLYHGFMSEQFPESLAFIGHVILMKPPFVLYDLITMALAGVWSGGYPIANEQERRKDIDAHYNFVVSVLRRGPFPHPGFRFRMVKTYEFINQAAGTGVTDRLGCFTWEAWKLWWNDRKFYNLLMGGTDVPAVYRLFDTGRGRKPWAGAREWIIKTNAEIKDLGEAWKKENEDKKTN
;
A
#
# COMPACT_ATOMS: atom_id res chain seq x y z
N MET A 1 -40.01 7.70 36.39
CA MET A 1 -40.67 6.65 37.18
C MET A 1 -40.48 5.32 36.45
N ARG A 2 -40.24 4.23 37.18
CA ARG A 2 -39.80 2.86 36.79
C ARG A 2 -38.29 2.62 36.66
N PHE A 3 -37.77 2.26 37.83
CA PHE A 3 -36.58 1.46 38.15
C PHE A 3 -36.67 0.04 37.57
N SER A 4 -35.51 -0.58 37.29
CA SER A 4 -34.94 -1.73 38.06
C SER A 4 -33.99 -2.58 37.19
N ILE A 5 -32.92 -3.25 37.65
CA ILE A 5 -32.14 -3.38 38.89
C ILE A 5 -30.88 -4.22 38.53
N ALA A 6 -29.75 -3.95 39.20
CA ALA A 6 -28.70 -4.86 39.72
C ALA A 6 -27.28 -4.30 39.46
N LEU A 7 -26.64 -3.55 40.37
CA LEU A 7 -25.97 -3.88 41.66
C LEU A 7 -24.48 -4.31 41.55
N LEU A 8 -23.64 -3.45 42.15
CA LEU A 8 -22.19 -3.40 42.50
C LEU A 8 -21.67 -4.59 43.38
N PRO A 9 -20.43 -4.61 43.98
CA PRO A 9 -19.08 -4.00 43.71
C PRO A 9 -17.88 -4.97 43.97
N CYS A 10 -16.61 -4.53 43.74
CA CYS A 10 -15.54 -4.42 44.79
C CYS A 10 -14.10 -4.20 44.24
N LEU A 11 -13.35 -3.40 45.00
CA LEU A 11 -11.97 -2.93 44.81
C LEU A 11 -10.90 -3.94 45.30
N GLY A 12 -9.66 -3.87 44.75
CA GLY A 12 -8.46 -4.08 45.58
C GLY A 12 -7.23 -4.79 44.99
N VAL A 13 -6.24 -3.98 44.55
CA VAL A 13 -4.77 -4.08 44.78
C VAL A 13 -3.91 -5.17 44.09
N ILE A 14 -2.75 -4.66 43.62
CA ILE A 14 -1.63 -5.18 42.81
C ILE A 14 -0.56 -5.93 43.65
N ALA A 15 0.08 -6.98 43.10
CA ALA A 15 1.55 -7.17 42.92
C ALA A 15 2.06 -8.63 43.02
N GLY A 16 2.95 -9.04 42.09
CA GLY A 16 3.83 -10.23 42.20
C GLY A 16 4.00 -11.03 40.88
N VAL A 17 4.58 -10.47 39.80
CA VAL A 17 6.00 -10.61 39.35
C VAL A 17 6.35 -11.95 38.65
N VAL A 18 6.49 -11.80 37.31
CA VAL A 18 7.41 -12.47 36.34
C VAL A 18 7.05 -13.86 35.77
N GLY A 19 6.67 -13.83 34.49
CA GLY A 19 6.85 -14.89 33.50
C GLY A 19 6.69 -14.25 32.12
N SER A 20 7.75 -14.23 31.32
CA SER A 20 7.79 -13.77 29.93
C SER A 20 6.78 -14.53 29.06
N ASP A 21 6.03 -13.79 28.23
CA ASP A 21 5.29 -14.19 27.02
C ASP A 21 3.91 -13.51 27.00
N GLY A 22 3.82 -12.35 26.35
CA GLY A 22 2.55 -11.66 26.14
C GLY A 22 1.71 -12.38 25.08
N PRO A 23 0.39 -12.57 25.26
CA PRO A 23 -0.46 -13.11 24.23
C PRO A 23 -0.58 -12.12 23.07
N ALA A 24 -0.41 -12.64 21.85
CA ALA A 24 -0.66 -11.89 20.62
C ALA A 24 -2.07 -11.31 20.64
N PHE A 25 -2.16 -9.99 20.45
CA PHE A 25 -3.41 -9.26 20.32
C PHE A 25 -4.09 -9.72 19.02
N VAL A 26 -5.13 -10.55 19.09
CA VAL A 26 -5.96 -10.94 17.94
C VAL A 26 -7.23 -10.08 17.96
N PRO A 27 -7.39 -9.08 17.07
CA PRO A 27 -8.59 -8.25 17.03
C PRO A 27 -9.76 -9.02 16.38
N GLN A 28 -10.96 -8.87 16.94
CA GLN A 28 -12.18 -9.60 16.51
C GLN A 28 -13.03 -8.86 15.45
N ASN A 29 -12.61 -7.71 14.90
CA ASN A 29 -13.44 -6.93 13.97
C ASN A 29 -12.66 -6.29 12.80
N ILE A 30 -13.18 -6.42 11.57
CA ILE A 30 -12.57 -5.94 10.31
C ILE A 30 -12.36 -4.41 10.32
N ASP A 31 -13.28 -3.64 10.92
CA ASP A 31 -13.22 -2.17 10.98
C ASP A 31 -12.10 -1.62 11.90
N ASP A 32 -11.77 -2.32 12.99
CA ASP A 32 -10.66 -1.94 13.89
C ASP A 32 -9.29 -2.37 13.35
N ILE A 33 -9.28 -3.43 12.54
CA ILE A 33 -8.11 -3.96 11.85
C ILE A 33 -7.65 -2.99 10.74
N GLN A 34 -8.58 -2.43 9.94
CA GLN A 34 -8.27 -1.44 8.91
C GLN A 34 -7.65 -0.15 9.49
N LYS A 35 -8.12 0.30 10.66
CA LYS A 35 -7.63 1.53 11.34
C LYS A 35 -6.26 1.37 11.99
N THR A 36 -5.89 0.15 12.38
CA THR A 36 -4.64 -0.12 13.11
C THR A 36 -3.52 -0.55 12.16
N LEU A 37 -3.85 -1.30 11.11
CA LEU A 37 -2.86 -1.82 10.16
C LEU A 37 -2.38 -0.80 9.15
N TYR A 38 -3.14 0.22 8.74
CA TYR A 38 -2.76 1.07 7.61
C TYR A 38 -2.51 2.54 7.98
N ARG A 39 -1.92 2.76 9.16
CA ARG A 39 -1.32 4.06 9.47
C ARG A 39 -0.17 4.32 8.49
N SER A 40 0.11 5.60 8.19
CA SER A 40 1.18 6.01 7.29
C SER A 40 2.58 5.47 7.63
N ASP A 41 2.79 4.96 8.85
CA ASP A 41 4.03 4.35 9.34
C ASP A 41 4.03 2.81 9.38
N TRP A 42 2.99 2.11 8.89
CA TRP A 42 2.92 0.63 8.98
C TRP A 42 4.08 -0.06 8.27
N ALA A 43 4.41 0.38 7.05
CA ALA A 43 5.53 -0.16 6.30
C ALA A 43 6.84 -0.05 7.12
N ASP A 44 7.08 1.12 7.73
CA ASP A 44 8.26 1.36 8.55
C ASP A 44 8.24 0.54 9.86
N ARG A 45 7.07 0.29 10.45
CA ARG A 45 6.95 -0.56 11.66
C ARG A 45 7.22 -2.02 11.37
N ILE A 46 6.63 -2.56 10.29
CA ILE A 46 6.90 -3.94 9.86
C ILE A 46 8.35 -4.09 9.45
N TRP A 47 8.90 -3.12 8.71
CA TRP A 47 10.32 -3.11 8.33
C TRP A 47 11.23 -3.19 9.56
N LYS A 48 10.96 -2.42 10.62
CA LYS A 48 11.70 -2.50 11.89
C LYS A 48 11.58 -3.85 12.59
N GLN A 49 10.43 -4.52 12.50
CA GLN A 49 10.25 -5.87 13.07
C GLN A 49 11.03 -6.92 12.28
N ILE A 50 11.09 -6.78 10.95
CA ILE A 50 11.87 -7.64 10.05
C ILE A 50 13.37 -7.47 10.31
N GLN A 51 13.85 -6.23 10.43
CA GLN A 51 15.26 -5.92 10.71
C GLN A 51 15.67 -6.19 12.17
N GLY A 52 14.69 -6.33 13.08
CA GLY A 52 14.91 -6.58 14.50
C GLY A 52 15.07 -8.07 14.84
N VAL A 53 15.22 -8.37 16.13
CA VAL A 53 15.43 -9.73 16.67
C VAL A 53 14.18 -10.63 16.54
N SER A 54 13.03 -10.10 16.12
CA SER A 54 11.73 -10.80 16.04
C SER A 54 11.17 -10.91 14.62
N SER A 55 11.97 -11.42 13.67
CA SER A 55 11.61 -11.56 12.25
C SER A 55 10.28 -12.30 12.02
N CYS A 56 9.99 -13.31 12.84
CA CYS A 56 8.77 -14.11 12.71
C CYS A 56 7.50 -13.31 13.08
N SER A 57 7.59 -12.38 14.04
CA SER A 57 6.49 -11.45 14.35
C SER A 57 6.25 -10.47 13.20
N GLY A 58 7.32 -9.99 12.55
CA GLY A 58 7.22 -9.19 11.33
C GLY A 58 6.48 -9.93 10.21
N CYS A 59 6.78 -11.22 10.04
CA CYS A 59 6.06 -12.07 9.10
C CYS A 59 4.58 -12.23 9.45
N GLN A 60 4.25 -12.47 10.72
CA GLN A 60 2.86 -12.58 11.15
C GLN A 60 2.08 -11.28 10.90
N GLY A 61 2.73 -10.13 11.05
CA GLY A 61 2.18 -8.83 10.66
C GLY A 61 1.88 -8.74 9.15
N LEU A 62 2.80 -9.20 8.30
CA LEU A 62 2.61 -9.26 6.85
C LEU A 62 1.50 -10.25 6.44
N LEU A 63 1.48 -11.43 7.03
CA LEU A 63 0.43 -12.43 6.81
C LEU A 63 -0.95 -11.88 7.16
N LEU A 64 -1.07 -11.13 8.24
CA LEU A 64 -2.32 -10.48 8.60
C LEU A 64 -2.73 -9.45 7.54
N THR A 65 -1.79 -8.66 7.01
CA THR A 65 -2.06 -7.76 5.88
C THR A 65 -2.54 -8.51 4.64
N PHE A 66 -1.85 -9.56 4.22
CA PHE A 66 -2.24 -10.36 3.05
C PHE A 66 -3.57 -11.07 3.25
N LYS A 67 -3.83 -11.59 4.45
CA LYS A 67 -5.13 -12.17 4.82
C LYS A 67 -6.25 -11.15 4.66
N ASN A 68 -6.06 -9.92 5.13
CA ASN A 68 -7.05 -8.86 4.96
C ASN A 68 -7.23 -8.45 3.51
N LEU A 69 -6.14 -8.37 2.74
CA LEU A 69 -6.20 -8.12 1.31
C LEU A 69 -6.98 -9.22 0.57
N ALA A 70 -6.75 -10.49 0.90
CA ALA A 70 -7.49 -11.62 0.34
C ALA A 70 -8.98 -11.58 0.73
N ASN A 71 -9.33 -11.09 1.92
CA ASN A 71 -10.71 -10.86 2.34
C ASN A 71 -11.42 -9.74 1.55
N LEU A 72 -10.70 -8.85 0.87
CA LEU A 72 -11.29 -7.86 -0.05
C LEU A 72 -11.70 -8.47 -1.40
N GLY A 73 -11.28 -9.71 -1.68
CA GLY A 73 -11.60 -10.46 -2.89
C GLY A 73 -10.38 -10.76 -3.75
N ASP A 74 -10.45 -11.86 -4.49
CA ASP A 74 -9.31 -12.45 -5.22
C ASP A 74 -8.78 -11.49 -6.30
N LYS A 75 -9.65 -10.78 -7.02
CA LYS A 75 -9.25 -9.76 -8.01
C LYS A 75 -8.39 -8.66 -7.40
N THR A 76 -8.77 -8.18 -6.21
CA THR A 76 -8.04 -7.12 -5.49
C THR A 76 -6.69 -7.63 -5.02
N PHE A 77 -6.65 -8.86 -4.51
CA PHE A 77 -5.43 -9.52 -4.05
C PHE A 77 -4.44 -9.74 -5.21
N VAL A 78 -4.90 -10.37 -6.29
CA VAL A 78 -4.11 -10.64 -7.50
C VAL A 78 -3.54 -9.36 -8.09
N ARG A 79 -4.39 -8.35 -8.33
CA ARG A 79 -3.96 -7.06 -8.89
C ARG A 79 -2.91 -6.36 -8.03
N THR A 80 -3.09 -6.40 -6.70
CA THR A 80 -2.13 -5.78 -5.78
C THR A 80 -0.79 -6.48 -5.83
N LEU A 81 -0.76 -7.82 -5.87
CA LEU A 81 0.50 -8.56 -6.00
C LEU A 81 1.16 -8.36 -7.37
N GLN A 82 0.39 -8.30 -8.47
CA GLN A 82 0.89 -7.95 -9.80
C GLN A 82 1.56 -6.56 -9.78
N ASP A 83 0.90 -5.57 -9.18
CA ASP A 83 1.44 -4.21 -9.08
C ASP A 83 2.69 -4.15 -8.19
N VAL A 84 2.75 -4.93 -7.09
CA VAL A 84 3.97 -5.07 -6.28
C VAL A 84 5.09 -5.68 -7.11
N CYS A 85 4.86 -6.79 -7.81
CA CYS A 85 5.84 -7.46 -8.65
C CYS A 85 6.43 -6.50 -9.70
N LYS A 86 5.56 -5.80 -10.44
CA LYS A 86 5.94 -4.84 -11.48
C LYS A 86 6.69 -3.63 -10.92
N LYS A 87 6.16 -2.98 -9.88
CA LYS A 87 6.77 -1.76 -9.30
C LYS A 87 8.07 -2.04 -8.57
N SER A 88 8.24 -3.24 -8.00
CA SER A 88 9.48 -3.66 -7.35
C SER A 88 10.53 -4.25 -8.30
N LYS A 89 10.18 -4.35 -9.60
CA LYS A 89 11.03 -4.92 -10.66
C LYS A 89 11.53 -6.32 -10.28
N VAL A 90 10.61 -7.15 -9.81
CA VAL A 90 10.88 -8.57 -9.54
C VAL A 90 11.05 -9.29 -10.87
N GLU A 91 10.09 -9.12 -11.77
CA GLU A 91 10.11 -9.69 -13.13
C GLU A 91 9.48 -8.71 -14.14
N GLU A 92 9.51 -9.08 -15.42
CA GLU A 92 8.80 -8.34 -16.48
C GLU A 92 7.26 -8.40 -16.30
N ALA A 93 6.56 -7.43 -16.90
CA ALA A 93 5.15 -7.19 -16.61
C ALA A 93 4.23 -8.36 -16.95
N ASP A 94 4.44 -9.01 -18.09
CA ASP A 94 3.70 -10.20 -18.53
C ASP A 94 3.98 -11.44 -17.66
N VAL A 95 5.23 -11.61 -17.18
CA VAL A 95 5.62 -12.69 -16.25
C VAL A 95 4.94 -12.49 -14.90
N CYS A 96 4.98 -11.27 -14.37
CA CYS A 96 4.26 -10.88 -13.16
C CYS A 96 2.76 -11.10 -13.32
N ASP A 97 2.17 -10.63 -14.42
CA ASP A 97 0.74 -10.71 -14.66
C ASP A 97 0.29 -12.17 -14.80
N GLY A 98 0.94 -12.96 -15.65
CA GLY A 98 0.59 -14.37 -15.89
C GLY A 98 0.75 -15.25 -14.66
N THR A 99 1.91 -15.22 -13.99
CA THR A 99 2.15 -16.11 -12.84
C THR A 99 1.20 -15.81 -11.67
N ILE A 100 0.99 -14.53 -11.37
CA ILE A 100 0.17 -14.11 -10.22
C ILE A 100 -1.32 -14.28 -10.54
N GLU A 101 -1.75 -14.11 -11.79
CA GLU A 101 -3.13 -14.42 -12.20
C GLU A 101 -3.45 -15.91 -11.99
N LEU A 102 -2.53 -16.80 -12.38
CA LEU A 102 -2.72 -18.25 -12.30
C LEU A 102 -2.73 -18.77 -10.85
N GLN A 103 -1.72 -18.41 -10.04
CA GLN A 103 -1.55 -18.97 -8.70
C GLN A 103 -2.17 -18.10 -7.58
N GLY A 104 -2.36 -16.81 -7.81
CA GLY A 104 -2.86 -15.85 -6.83
C GLY A 104 -4.20 -16.22 -6.17
N PRO A 105 -5.20 -16.76 -6.89
CA PRO A 105 -6.46 -17.21 -6.28
C PRO A 105 -6.27 -18.31 -5.23
N ILE A 106 -5.42 -19.31 -5.51
CA ILE A 106 -5.13 -20.43 -4.58
C ILE A 106 -4.45 -19.89 -3.31
N ILE A 107 -3.55 -18.91 -3.47
CA ILE A 107 -2.88 -18.24 -2.35
C ILE A 107 -3.86 -17.41 -1.52
N ALA A 108 -4.75 -16.67 -2.17
CA ALA A 108 -5.77 -15.89 -1.50
C ALA A 108 -6.70 -16.80 -0.65
N GLU A 109 -7.08 -17.95 -1.18
CA GLU A 109 -7.82 -18.97 -0.44
C GLU A 109 -7.03 -19.50 0.77
N ALA A 110 -5.78 -19.90 0.58
CA ALA A 110 -4.91 -20.37 1.66
C ALA A 110 -4.80 -19.31 2.79
N LEU A 111 -4.54 -18.06 2.45
CA LEU A 111 -4.41 -16.95 3.41
C LEU A 111 -5.72 -16.66 4.17
N ARG A 112 -6.88 -16.77 3.51
CA ARG A 112 -8.18 -16.67 4.16
C ARG A 112 -8.37 -17.75 5.22
N ASN A 113 -7.86 -18.96 4.99
CA ASN A 113 -8.00 -20.09 5.91
C ASN A 113 -6.91 -20.18 7.00
N VAL A 114 -5.71 -19.65 6.75
CA VAL A 114 -4.58 -19.68 7.71
C VAL A 114 -4.92 -18.94 9.01
N ALA A 115 -4.70 -19.59 10.15
CA ALA A 115 -4.78 -18.94 11.46
C ALA A 115 -3.44 -18.24 11.77
N ILE A 116 -3.44 -16.92 12.01
CA ILE A 116 -2.22 -16.18 12.36
C ILE A 116 -1.63 -16.73 13.66
N GLY A 117 -0.32 -16.97 13.68
CA GLY A 117 0.38 -17.60 14.80
C GLY A 117 0.38 -19.13 14.80
N SER A 118 -0.38 -19.78 13.91
CA SER A 118 -0.40 -21.25 13.79
C SER A 118 0.87 -21.83 13.16
N LYS A 119 1.04 -23.15 13.26
CA LYS A 119 2.09 -23.90 12.56
C LYS A 119 2.02 -23.71 11.04
N THR A 120 0.82 -23.66 10.44
CA THR A 120 0.66 -23.35 9.02
C THR A 120 1.20 -21.95 8.69
N ALA A 121 0.90 -20.94 9.53
CA ALA A 121 1.43 -19.59 9.34
C ALA A 121 2.96 -19.55 9.42
N GLN A 122 3.56 -20.31 10.35
CA GLN A 122 5.02 -20.44 10.45
C GLN A 122 5.61 -21.11 9.21
N HIS A 123 4.99 -22.18 8.71
CA HIS A 123 5.38 -22.81 7.44
C HIS A 123 5.30 -21.84 6.25
N PHE A 124 4.25 -21.03 6.17
CA PHE A 124 4.15 -20.02 5.10
C PHE A 124 5.28 -19.00 5.23
N CYS A 125 5.54 -18.52 6.44
CA CYS A 125 6.59 -17.54 6.72
C CYS A 125 8.00 -18.03 6.38
N VAL A 126 8.33 -19.27 6.71
CA VAL A 126 9.66 -19.83 6.38
C VAL A 126 9.78 -20.15 4.88
N THR A 127 8.70 -20.59 4.24
CA THR A 127 8.70 -20.98 2.82
C THR A 127 8.78 -19.78 1.89
N PHE A 128 7.90 -18.79 2.08
CA PHE A 128 7.72 -17.69 1.11
C PHE A 128 8.34 -16.36 1.53
N LEU A 129 8.61 -16.19 2.83
CA LEU A 129 9.13 -14.93 3.37
C LEU A 129 10.51 -15.09 4.01
N GLY A 130 11.00 -16.30 4.32
CA GLY A 130 12.31 -16.48 4.95
C GLY A 130 12.46 -15.88 6.36
N LEU A 131 11.34 -15.61 7.05
CA LEU A 131 11.32 -14.81 8.29
C LEU A 131 11.12 -15.62 9.58
N CYS A 132 10.77 -16.90 9.50
CA CYS A 132 10.60 -17.79 10.66
C CYS A 132 11.54 -18.99 10.57
N GLN A 133 11.84 -19.60 11.73
CA GLN A 133 12.45 -20.93 11.79
C GLN A 133 11.43 -22.00 11.41
N TYR A 134 11.92 -23.19 11.03
CA TYR A 134 11.04 -24.33 10.83
C TYR A 134 10.31 -24.69 12.12
N PRO A 135 8.98 -24.89 12.08
CA PRO A 135 8.26 -25.37 13.25
C PRO A 135 8.70 -26.79 13.61
N ALA A 136 8.58 -27.15 14.88
CA ALA A 136 8.82 -28.51 15.34
C ALA A 136 7.87 -29.51 14.65
N ILE A 137 8.35 -30.73 14.45
CA ILE A 137 7.58 -31.82 13.84
C ILE A 137 6.34 -32.10 14.70
N GLU A 138 5.19 -32.30 14.07
CA GLU A 138 4.00 -32.74 14.79
C GLU A 138 4.15 -34.24 15.08
N GLU A 139 4.13 -34.61 16.36
CA GLU A 139 4.29 -36.01 16.74
C GLU A 139 3.10 -36.84 16.22
N TRP A 140 3.42 -37.82 15.37
CA TRP A 140 2.48 -38.83 14.91
C TRP A 140 3.23 -40.14 14.68
N ASP A 141 2.90 -41.14 15.50
CA ASP A 141 3.32 -42.53 15.28
C ASP A 141 2.44 -43.11 14.17
N VAL A 142 3.03 -43.29 12.99
CA VAL A 142 2.32 -43.84 11.83
C VAL A 142 1.85 -45.26 12.19
N PRO A 143 0.55 -45.60 11.97
CA PRO A 143 -0.01 -46.90 12.37
C PRO A 143 0.53 -48.03 11.47
N LEU A 144 1.68 -48.59 11.85
CA LEU A 144 2.37 -49.64 11.11
C LEU A 144 1.96 -51.04 11.62
N PRO A 145 1.79 -52.04 10.73
CA PRO A 145 1.55 -53.42 11.14
C PRO A 145 2.66 -53.98 12.05
N PRO A 146 2.31 -54.72 13.13
CA PRO A 146 3.22 -55.06 14.23
C PRO A 146 4.28 -56.14 13.91
N ASP A 147 4.34 -56.65 12.69
CA ASP A 147 5.23 -57.76 12.36
C ASP A 147 6.66 -57.26 12.11
N ARG A 148 7.66 -57.83 12.79
CA ARG A 148 9.08 -57.74 12.44
C ARG A 148 9.57 -59.16 12.15
N SER A 149 8.99 -59.83 11.17
CA SER A 149 9.71 -60.91 10.52
C SER A 149 11.09 -60.34 10.19
N HIS A 150 12.15 -60.93 10.77
CA HIS A 150 13.53 -60.49 10.56
C HIS A 150 13.97 -60.84 9.14
N LEU A 151 13.28 -60.29 8.14
CA LEU A 151 13.65 -60.39 6.74
C LEU A 151 14.90 -59.55 6.58
N GLU A 152 16.04 -60.22 6.43
CA GLU A 152 17.27 -59.56 6.05
C GLU A 152 17.19 -59.15 4.58
N ARG A 153 17.89 -58.07 4.22
CA ARG A 153 18.03 -57.68 2.82
C ARG A 153 18.66 -58.85 2.04
N PRO A 154 18.03 -59.34 0.97
CA PRO A 154 18.53 -60.50 0.25
C PRO A 154 19.84 -60.18 -0.47
N VAL A 155 20.81 -61.10 -0.40
CA VAL A 155 22.08 -60.99 -1.12
C VAL A 155 21.83 -61.13 -2.63
N PRO A 156 22.49 -60.34 -3.50
CA PRO A 156 22.40 -60.50 -4.95
C PRO A 156 22.57 -61.95 -5.41
N SER A 157 21.77 -62.37 -6.38
CA SER A 157 21.74 -63.75 -6.89
C SER A 157 23.01 -64.15 -7.66
N GLY A 158 23.76 -63.16 -8.15
CA GLY A 158 24.96 -63.36 -8.96
C GLY A 158 24.67 -63.75 -10.41
N GLN A 159 23.39 -63.72 -10.83
CA GLN A 159 22.95 -63.90 -12.21
C GLN A 159 23.35 -62.72 -13.09
N LYS A 160 23.20 -62.87 -14.41
CA LYS A 160 23.49 -61.78 -15.36
C LYS A 160 22.55 -60.61 -15.06
N PRO A 161 23.08 -59.39 -14.82
CA PRO A 161 22.25 -58.22 -14.54
C PRO A 161 21.29 -57.90 -15.69
N ILE A 162 20.12 -57.39 -15.34
CA ILE A 162 19.22 -56.68 -16.27
C ILE A 162 19.53 -55.19 -16.21
N GLN A 163 19.15 -54.45 -17.25
CA GLN A 163 19.37 -53.00 -17.32
C GLN A 163 18.06 -52.25 -17.17
N VAL A 164 18.05 -51.23 -16.31
CA VAL A 164 16.90 -50.34 -16.08
C VAL A 164 17.31 -48.91 -16.38
N VAL A 165 16.53 -48.21 -17.20
CA VAL A 165 16.80 -46.82 -17.59
C VAL A 165 16.08 -45.87 -16.63
N HIS A 166 16.70 -44.74 -16.31
CA HIS A 166 16.10 -43.68 -15.50
C HIS A 166 16.47 -42.30 -16.00
N TYR A 167 15.47 -41.48 -16.28
CA TYR A 167 15.61 -40.05 -16.57
C TYR A 167 14.45 -39.27 -15.93
N SER A 168 14.65 -37.96 -15.74
CA SER A 168 13.66 -37.05 -15.16
C SER A 168 13.71 -35.70 -15.85
N ASP A 169 12.75 -34.84 -15.52
CA ASP A 169 12.79 -33.39 -15.74
C ASP A 169 13.15 -33.09 -17.21
N ILE A 170 12.32 -33.61 -18.11
CA ILE A 170 12.55 -33.47 -19.54
C ILE A 170 12.27 -32.04 -20.02
N HIS A 171 11.32 -31.37 -19.37
CA HIS A 171 10.89 -30.00 -19.65
C HIS A 171 10.94 -29.70 -21.15
N VAL A 172 10.09 -30.37 -21.91
CA VAL A 172 10.09 -30.24 -23.36
C VAL A 172 9.34 -28.98 -23.72
N ASP A 173 10.02 -28.05 -24.35
CA ASP A 173 9.39 -26.86 -24.89
C ASP A 173 8.91 -27.12 -26.32
N GLN A 174 7.61 -27.36 -26.48
CA GLN A 174 6.98 -27.55 -27.80
C GLN A 174 6.95 -26.27 -28.65
N LEU A 175 7.12 -25.11 -28.03
CA LEU A 175 7.15 -23.81 -28.68
C LEU A 175 8.59 -23.30 -28.86
N TYR A 176 9.60 -24.11 -28.53
CA TYR A 176 11.00 -23.80 -28.76
C TYR A 176 11.23 -23.46 -30.23
N THR A 177 11.79 -22.29 -30.49
CA THR A 177 12.05 -21.82 -31.85
C THR A 177 13.55 -21.73 -32.09
N GLU A 178 14.08 -22.56 -32.99
CA GLU A 178 15.47 -22.47 -33.41
C GLU A 178 15.80 -21.06 -33.94
N GLY A 179 16.96 -20.53 -33.55
CA GLY A 179 17.42 -19.21 -33.93
C GLY A 179 16.85 -18.05 -33.11
N SER A 180 15.84 -18.30 -32.26
CA SER A 180 15.31 -17.30 -31.33
C SER A 180 16.31 -16.93 -30.25
N ASN A 181 16.04 -15.86 -29.48
CA ASN A 181 16.97 -15.40 -28.45
C ASN A 181 17.10 -16.38 -27.28
N SER A 182 18.31 -16.92 -27.08
CA SER A 182 18.65 -17.76 -25.93
C SER A 182 19.02 -16.96 -24.68
N LYS A 183 19.27 -15.64 -24.78
CA LYS A 183 19.64 -14.77 -23.66
C LYS A 183 18.66 -13.61 -23.51
N CYS A 184 17.40 -13.95 -23.25
CA CYS A 184 16.33 -13.01 -22.99
C CYS A 184 16.27 -12.60 -21.50
N ASN A 185 15.39 -11.66 -21.17
CA ASN A 185 15.17 -11.18 -19.80
C ASN A 185 14.04 -11.91 -19.05
N LYS A 186 13.55 -13.03 -19.59
CA LYS A 186 12.51 -13.87 -18.98
C LYS A 186 13.12 -14.98 -18.11
N PRO A 187 12.34 -15.64 -17.25
CA PRO A 187 12.81 -16.81 -16.50
C PRO A 187 13.26 -17.99 -17.37
N ILE A 188 12.67 -18.16 -18.56
CA ILE A 188 13.10 -19.14 -19.57
C ILE A 188 13.05 -18.49 -20.96
N CYS A 189 14.00 -18.83 -21.86
CA CYS A 189 14.18 -18.20 -23.17
C CYS A 189 13.92 -19.17 -24.34
N CYS A 190 14.50 -18.89 -25.52
CA CYS A 190 14.36 -19.69 -26.75
C CYS A 190 12.94 -19.74 -27.35
N ARG A 191 12.15 -18.70 -27.09
CA ARG A 191 10.90 -18.40 -27.79
C ARG A 191 10.89 -16.94 -28.25
N PRO A 192 10.17 -16.61 -29.34
CA PRO A 192 10.02 -15.23 -29.81
C PRO A 192 9.00 -14.45 -28.95
N PHE A 193 9.30 -14.22 -27.66
CA PHE A 193 8.41 -13.48 -26.75
C PHE A 193 8.24 -12.01 -27.17
N THR A 194 9.30 -11.42 -27.72
CA THR A 194 9.30 -10.07 -28.28
C THR A 194 9.85 -10.07 -29.71
N GLU A 195 9.68 -8.96 -30.43
CA GLU A 195 10.22 -8.82 -31.78
C GLU A 195 11.74 -9.01 -31.82
N ASN A 196 12.47 -8.64 -30.77
CA ASN A 196 13.93 -8.82 -30.71
C ASN A 196 14.34 -10.28 -30.42
N ASP A 197 13.40 -11.10 -29.96
CA ASP A 197 13.65 -12.52 -29.69
C ASP A 197 13.43 -13.41 -30.93
N GLU A 198 12.92 -12.84 -32.02
CA GLU A 198 12.68 -13.54 -33.28
C GLU A 198 13.98 -14.04 -33.93
N PRO A 199 13.94 -15.18 -34.64
CA PRO A 199 15.08 -15.67 -35.41
C PRO A 199 15.66 -14.62 -36.37
N GLY A 200 16.98 -14.47 -36.33
CA GLY A 200 17.71 -13.52 -37.18
C GLY A 200 17.73 -12.07 -36.66
N LYS A 201 17.13 -11.78 -35.50
CA LYS A 201 17.16 -10.46 -34.85
C LYS A 201 17.97 -10.40 -33.55
N THR A 202 18.51 -11.54 -33.09
CA THR A 202 19.29 -11.69 -31.86
C THR A 202 20.78 -11.96 -32.13
N ASP A 203 21.65 -11.50 -31.22
CA ASP A 203 23.08 -11.83 -31.20
C ASP A 203 23.38 -13.18 -30.51
N SER A 204 22.38 -13.82 -29.92
CA SER A 204 22.50 -15.13 -29.24
C SER A 204 21.39 -16.07 -29.73
N PRO A 205 21.50 -16.59 -30.97
CA PRO A 205 20.52 -17.50 -31.53
C PRO A 205 20.56 -18.86 -30.83
N ALA A 206 19.39 -19.38 -30.50
CA ALA A 206 19.19 -20.69 -29.90
C ALA A 206 19.50 -21.81 -30.91
N GLY A 207 20.33 -22.79 -30.51
CA GLY A 207 20.65 -23.93 -31.37
C GLY A 207 19.50 -24.94 -31.53
N PRO A 208 19.57 -25.84 -32.53
CA PRO A 208 18.52 -26.83 -32.78
C PRO A 208 18.39 -27.91 -31.70
N PHE A 209 19.37 -28.09 -30.81
CA PHE A 209 19.38 -29.14 -29.77
C PHE A 209 19.45 -28.60 -28.33
N GLY A 210 18.98 -27.36 -28.13
CA GLY A 210 18.82 -26.74 -26.83
C GLY A 210 20.00 -25.86 -26.41
N GLU A 211 19.79 -25.05 -25.38
CA GLU A 211 20.77 -24.12 -24.80
C GLU A 211 20.65 -24.16 -23.26
N HIS A 212 21.74 -23.89 -22.53
CA HIS A 212 21.73 -23.91 -21.06
C HIS A 212 20.81 -22.87 -20.40
N THR A 213 20.27 -21.93 -21.16
CA THR A 213 19.32 -20.90 -20.69
C THR A 213 17.87 -21.20 -21.09
N CYS A 214 17.62 -22.40 -21.61
CA CYS A 214 16.36 -22.79 -22.21
C CYS A 214 15.99 -24.22 -21.84
N ASP A 215 14.72 -24.54 -22.02
CA ASP A 215 14.22 -25.90 -21.88
C ASP A 215 14.47 -26.74 -23.14
N SER A 216 14.19 -28.04 -23.05
CA SER A 216 14.58 -29.02 -24.06
C SER A 216 13.73 -28.85 -25.32
N PRO A 217 14.29 -28.67 -26.52
CA PRO A 217 13.52 -28.84 -27.75
C PRO A 217 13.17 -30.32 -27.98
N VAL A 218 12.10 -30.56 -28.75
CA VAL A 218 11.66 -31.92 -29.14
C VAL A 218 12.78 -32.73 -29.83
N SER A 219 13.68 -32.07 -30.55
CA SER A 219 14.85 -32.69 -31.17
C SER A 219 15.81 -33.31 -30.15
N LEU A 220 16.03 -32.65 -29.01
CA LEU A 220 16.88 -33.13 -27.92
C LEU A 220 16.23 -34.34 -27.23
N GLU A 221 14.94 -34.24 -26.91
CA GLU A 221 14.13 -35.35 -26.39
C GLU A 221 14.25 -36.61 -27.28
N HIS A 222 14.03 -36.43 -28.58
CA HIS A 222 14.12 -37.54 -29.53
C HIS A 222 15.54 -38.14 -29.60
N SER A 223 16.58 -37.32 -29.54
CA SER A 223 17.97 -37.81 -29.53
C SER A 223 18.27 -38.70 -28.32
N MET A 224 17.70 -38.39 -27.15
CA MET A 224 17.84 -39.20 -25.95
C MET A 224 17.18 -40.57 -26.13
N TYR A 225 15.94 -40.62 -26.65
CA TYR A 225 15.25 -41.89 -26.90
C TYR A 225 15.97 -42.74 -27.93
N GLN A 226 16.56 -42.13 -28.96
CA GLN A 226 17.41 -42.86 -29.91
C GLN A 226 18.64 -43.44 -29.22
N ALA A 227 19.34 -42.64 -28.41
CA ALA A 227 20.51 -43.08 -27.67
C ALA A 227 20.20 -44.22 -26.69
N ILE A 228 19.08 -44.15 -25.98
CA ILE A 228 18.63 -45.22 -25.08
C ILE A 228 18.47 -46.54 -25.85
N ARG A 229 17.82 -46.52 -27.01
CA ARG A 229 17.65 -47.72 -27.85
C ARG A 229 18.96 -48.27 -28.41
N GLU A 230 19.93 -47.42 -28.71
CA GLU A 230 21.22 -47.84 -29.24
C GLU A 230 22.16 -48.37 -28.15
N ILE A 231 22.16 -47.74 -26.98
CA ILE A 231 23.08 -48.05 -25.87
C ILE A 231 22.55 -49.22 -25.03
N VAL A 232 21.24 -49.29 -24.79
CA VAL A 232 20.58 -50.32 -23.98
C VAL A 232 19.30 -50.86 -24.66
N PRO A 233 19.44 -51.54 -25.82
CA PRO A 233 18.29 -52.03 -26.59
C PRO A 233 17.41 -53.03 -25.82
N ASP A 234 18.01 -53.76 -24.87
CA ASP A 234 17.35 -54.81 -24.09
C ASP A 234 16.95 -54.34 -22.67
N ALA A 235 16.75 -53.03 -22.47
CA ALA A 235 16.32 -52.49 -21.18
C ALA A 235 15.02 -53.16 -20.69
N ALA A 236 15.04 -53.64 -19.45
CA ALA A 236 13.93 -54.38 -18.84
C ALA A 236 12.67 -53.51 -18.67
N PHE A 237 12.88 -52.25 -18.28
CA PHE A 237 11.89 -51.18 -18.22
C PHE A 237 12.61 -49.84 -18.00
N THR A 238 11.85 -48.75 -18.10
CA THR A 238 12.29 -47.36 -17.87
C THR A 238 11.53 -46.78 -16.68
N ILE A 239 12.23 -46.03 -15.84
CA ILE A 239 11.68 -45.19 -14.78
C ILE A 239 11.71 -43.74 -15.29
N PHE A 240 10.56 -43.08 -15.28
CA PHE A 240 10.46 -41.66 -15.62
C PHE A 240 9.89 -40.88 -14.44
N THR A 241 10.68 -40.00 -13.83
CA THR A 241 10.28 -39.33 -12.59
C THR A 241 9.58 -37.98 -12.76
N GLY A 242 8.93 -37.74 -13.90
CA GLY A 242 8.05 -36.58 -14.12
C GLY A 242 8.77 -35.30 -14.58
N ASP A 243 8.01 -34.21 -14.63
CA ASP A 243 8.36 -32.89 -15.19
C ASP A 243 8.53 -32.90 -16.72
N ILE A 244 7.39 -33.07 -17.39
CA ILE A 244 7.25 -32.94 -18.85
C ILE A 244 7.17 -31.48 -19.29
N VAL A 245 6.32 -30.70 -18.63
CA VAL A 245 5.95 -29.34 -19.05
C VAL A 245 7.10 -28.36 -18.75
N ASP A 246 7.38 -27.48 -19.70
CA ASP A 246 8.44 -26.48 -19.61
C ASP A 246 8.25 -25.41 -18.50
N HIS A 247 9.27 -24.58 -18.27
CA HIS A 247 9.34 -23.57 -17.22
C HIS A 247 8.65 -22.24 -17.57
N SER A 248 7.95 -22.12 -18.70
CA SER A 248 7.17 -20.91 -19.04
C SER A 248 5.86 -20.81 -18.23
N ILE A 249 5.94 -21.02 -16.92
CA ILE A 249 4.82 -21.20 -15.99
C ILE A 249 3.79 -20.05 -16.02
N TRP A 250 4.21 -18.84 -16.42
CA TRP A 250 3.33 -17.67 -16.56
C TRP A 250 2.47 -17.70 -17.83
N ASN A 251 2.79 -18.57 -18.77
CA ASN A 251 2.21 -18.65 -20.11
C ASN A 251 1.77 -20.09 -20.47
N THR A 252 1.36 -20.87 -19.47
CA THR A 252 0.77 -22.21 -19.67
C THR A 252 -0.75 -22.14 -19.69
N THR A 253 -1.40 -23.17 -20.25
CA THR A 253 -2.85 -23.39 -20.19
C THR A 253 -3.13 -24.88 -19.93
N TRP A 254 -4.38 -25.20 -19.56
CA TRP A 254 -4.84 -26.58 -19.44
C TRP A 254 -4.58 -27.40 -20.71
N ASP A 255 -5.05 -26.89 -21.86
CA ASP A 255 -4.91 -27.55 -23.15
C ASP A 255 -3.43 -27.75 -23.55
N TYR A 256 -2.58 -26.76 -23.25
CA TYR A 256 -1.14 -26.84 -23.52
C TYR A 256 -0.47 -27.95 -22.71
N ASN A 257 -0.73 -28.01 -21.40
CA ASN A 257 -0.17 -29.05 -20.54
C ASN A 257 -0.71 -30.44 -20.94
N GLU A 258 -2.02 -30.56 -21.19
CA GLU A 258 -2.64 -31.81 -21.61
C GLU A 258 -1.99 -32.35 -22.90
N HIS A 259 -1.90 -31.51 -23.93
CA HIS A 259 -1.30 -31.89 -25.21
C HIS A 259 0.15 -32.35 -25.05
N GLN A 260 0.95 -31.61 -24.29
CA GLN A 260 2.35 -31.96 -24.03
C GLN A 260 2.51 -33.31 -23.35
N ILE A 261 1.71 -33.58 -22.32
CA ILE A 261 1.76 -34.82 -21.55
C ILE A 261 1.39 -36.00 -22.45
N ILE A 262 0.30 -35.89 -23.22
CA ILE A 262 -0.13 -36.93 -24.16
C ILE A 262 0.98 -37.22 -25.16
N GLU A 263 1.48 -36.19 -25.85
CA GLU A 263 2.47 -36.37 -26.91
C GLU A 263 3.79 -36.97 -26.37
N SER A 264 4.25 -36.53 -25.21
CA SER A 264 5.49 -37.03 -24.60
C SER A 264 5.38 -38.50 -24.25
N TYR A 265 4.28 -38.93 -23.62
CA TYR A 265 4.08 -40.35 -23.31
C TYR A 265 3.80 -41.21 -24.55
N GLU A 266 3.17 -40.67 -25.60
CA GLU A 266 3.04 -41.36 -26.89
C GLU A 266 4.40 -41.58 -27.56
N LYS A 267 5.31 -40.59 -27.49
CA LYS A 267 6.70 -40.75 -27.94
C LYS A 267 7.42 -41.81 -27.11
N MET A 268 7.27 -41.79 -25.79
CA MET A 268 7.85 -42.79 -24.90
C MET A 268 7.36 -44.20 -25.28
N ASP A 269 6.05 -44.39 -25.52
CA ASP A 269 5.47 -45.67 -25.95
C ASP A 269 5.99 -46.15 -27.30
N LYS A 270 6.24 -45.22 -28.23
CA LYS A 270 6.77 -45.53 -29.56
C LYS A 270 8.26 -45.93 -29.53
N HIS A 271 9.03 -45.36 -28.61
CA HIS A 271 10.49 -45.47 -28.63
C HIS A 271 11.06 -46.33 -27.50
N LEU A 272 10.34 -46.54 -26.41
CA LEU A 272 10.79 -47.27 -25.23
C LEU A 272 9.88 -48.49 -24.97
N GLY A 273 10.32 -49.37 -24.08
CA GLY A 273 9.53 -50.51 -23.63
C GLY A 273 8.50 -50.11 -22.57
N ILE A 274 8.50 -50.83 -21.45
CA ILE A 274 7.66 -50.48 -20.30
C ILE A 274 8.19 -49.20 -19.66
N VAL A 275 7.33 -48.19 -19.44
CA VAL A 275 7.67 -46.95 -18.75
C VAL A 275 6.84 -46.80 -17.48
N TYR A 276 7.50 -46.70 -16.33
CA TYR A 276 6.87 -46.40 -15.06
C TYR A 276 7.07 -44.93 -14.71
N GLY A 277 5.98 -44.15 -14.84
CA GLY A 277 5.94 -42.71 -14.60
C GLY A 277 5.50 -42.31 -13.20
N THR A 278 5.78 -41.08 -12.80
CA THR A 278 5.14 -40.36 -11.68
C THR A 278 4.86 -38.92 -12.08
N ALA A 279 3.98 -38.25 -11.33
CA ALA A 279 3.64 -36.85 -11.54
C ALA A 279 4.75 -35.95 -10.99
N GLY A 280 5.31 -35.09 -11.84
CA GLY A 280 6.19 -34.00 -11.43
C GLY A 280 5.41 -32.78 -10.95
N ASN A 281 6.11 -31.72 -10.56
CA ASN A 281 5.47 -30.50 -10.10
C ASN A 281 5.03 -29.58 -11.26
N HIS A 282 5.54 -29.79 -12.48
CA HIS A 282 5.21 -29.00 -13.67
C HIS A 282 3.99 -29.49 -14.47
N GLU A 283 3.53 -30.74 -14.30
CA GLU A 283 2.39 -31.25 -15.05
C GLU A 283 1.09 -30.48 -14.77
N SER A 284 0.88 -30.03 -13.53
CA SER A 284 -0.34 -29.32 -13.16
C SER A 284 -0.39 -27.91 -13.75
N HIS A 285 -1.60 -27.43 -14.02
CA HIS A 285 -1.87 -26.03 -14.34
C HIS A 285 -2.89 -25.48 -13.32
N PRO A 286 -2.53 -24.45 -12.53
CA PRO A 286 -1.21 -23.82 -12.44
C PRO A 286 -0.11 -24.77 -11.94
N THR A 287 1.15 -24.46 -12.21
CA THR A 287 2.31 -25.25 -11.74
C THR A 287 2.28 -25.42 -10.22
N ASN A 288 2.67 -26.61 -9.73
CA ASN A 288 2.67 -27.06 -8.32
C ASN A 288 1.28 -27.28 -7.68
N ALA A 289 0.19 -26.99 -8.38
CA ALA A 289 -1.16 -26.97 -7.80
C ALA A 289 -1.81 -28.36 -7.77
N TYR A 290 -1.46 -29.15 -6.74
CA TYR A 290 -2.05 -30.46 -6.48
C TYR A 290 -2.99 -30.43 -5.27
N GLN A 291 -4.30 -30.27 -5.52
CA GLN A 291 -5.31 -30.22 -4.48
C GLN A 291 -5.54 -31.63 -3.88
N PRO A 292 -5.36 -31.82 -2.55
CA PRO A 292 -5.72 -33.06 -1.87
C PRO A 292 -7.23 -33.32 -1.95
N SER A 293 -7.63 -34.58 -2.04
CA SER A 293 -9.03 -35.00 -2.16
C SER A 293 -9.90 -34.61 -0.95
N SER A 294 -9.29 -34.35 0.21
CA SER A 294 -9.97 -33.85 1.40
C SER A 294 -10.39 -32.38 1.31
N ILE A 295 -9.89 -31.64 0.31
CA ILE A 295 -10.16 -30.22 0.08
C ILE A 295 -11.11 -30.03 -1.11
N GLY A 296 -10.85 -30.72 -2.22
CA GLY A 296 -11.61 -30.62 -3.45
C GLY A 296 -11.07 -31.54 -4.55
N ASP A 297 -11.52 -31.33 -5.78
CA ASP A 297 -11.27 -32.17 -6.95
C ASP A 297 -10.56 -31.43 -8.10
N ALA A 298 -9.96 -30.26 -7.87
CA ALA A 298 -9.31 -29.45 -8.90
C ALA A 298 -8.13 -30.14 -9.61
N SER A 299 -7.57 -31.20 -9.02
CA SER A 299 -6.51 -32.03 -9.62
C SER A 299 -7.00 -33.32 -10.26
N SER A 300 -8.31 -33.58 -10.30
CA SER A 300 -8.88 -34.79 -10.91
C SER A 300 -8.46 -34.96 -12.37
N TRP A 301 -8.52 -33.88 -13.16
CA TRP A 301 -8.15 -33.90 -14.57
C TRP A 301 -6.74 -34.45 -14.85
N ILE A 302 -5.75 -34.05 -14.04
CA ILE A 302 -4.36 -34.43 -14.28
C ILE A 302 -4.14 -35.87 -13.83
N TYR A 303 -4.83 -36.30 -12.78
CA TYR A 303 -4.83 -37.70 -12.36
C TYR A 303 -5.50 -38.60 -13.40
N ASP A 304 -6.65 -38.19 -13.95
CA ASP A 304 -7.33 -38.91 -15.02
C ASP A 304 -6.47 -39.00 -16.29
N LEU A 305 -5.83 -37.89 -16.68
CA LEU A 305 -4.95 -37.83 -17.84
C LEU A 305 -3.74 -38.76 -17.68
N LEU A 306 -3.02 -38.66 -16.55
CA LEU A 306 -1.86 -39.49 -16.26
C LEU A 306 -2.25 -40.97 -16.15
N ALA A 307 -3.35 -41.28 -15.47
CA ALA A 307 -3.88 -42.64 -15.36
C ALA A 307 -4.20 -43.25 -16.73
N GLY A 308 -4.91 -42.50 -17.58
CA GLY A 308 -5.24 -42.93 -18.94
C GLY A 308 -3.98 -43.22 -19.76
N THR A 309 -3.00 -42.34 -19.65
CA THR A 309 -1.74 -42.43 -20.38
C THR A 309 -0.86 -43.61 -19.93
N TRP A 310 -0.74 -43.81 -18.61
CA TRP A 310 0.03 -44.90 -18.00
C TRP A 310 -0.62 -46.27 -18.12
N SER A 311 -1.95 -46.33 -18.33
CA SER A 311 -2.74 -47.57 -18.29
C SER A 311 -2.18 -48.72 -19.13
N ARG A 312 -1.51 -48.39 -20.25
CA ARG A 312 -0.84 -49.35 -21.15
C ARG A 312 0.31 -50.13 -20.50
N TRP A 313 1.00 -49.53 -19.52
CA TRP A 313 2.14 -50.15 -18.84
C TRP A 313 1.80 -50.70 -17.45
N ILE A 314 0.87 -50.05 -16.74
CA ILE A 314 0.58 -50.35 -15.32
C ILE A 314 -0.67 -51.22 -15.14
N GLY A 315 -1.52 -51.33 -16.16
CA GLY A 315 -2.78 -52.05 -16.13
C GLY A 315 -3.94 -51.23 -15.55
N ARG A 316 -5.17 -51.74 -15.73
CA ARG A 316 -6.41 -51.01 -15.40
C ARG A 316 -6.60 -50.73 -13.90
N GLU A 317 -6.23 -51.67 -13.03
CA GLU A 317 -6.40 -51.51 -11.58
C GLU A 317 -5.48 -50.41 -11.02
N ALA A 318 -4.20 -50.46 -11.39
CA ALA A 318 -3.23 -49.43 -11.04
C ALA A 318 -3.61 -48.06 -11.62
N ALA A 319 -4.09 -48.00 -12.86
CA ALA A 319 -4.60 -46.77 -13.47
C ALA A 319 -5.82 -46.20 -12.73
N SER A 320 -6.75 -47.05 -12.29
CA SER A 320 -7.90 -46.59 -11.49
C SER A 320 -7.46 -45.96 -10.16
N LYS A 321 -6.42 -46.50 -9.52
CA LYS A 321 -5.86 -45.91 -8.31
C LYS A 321 -5.12 -44.59 -8.60
N ALA A 322 -4.39 -44.52 -9.72
CA ALA A 322 -3.75 -43.29 -10.19
C ALA A 322 -4.78 -42.16 -10.40
N ALA A 323 -5.93 -42.45 -11.00
CA ALA A 323 -7.01 -41.47 -11.18
C ALA A 323 -7.59 -40.96 -9.85
N GLU A 324 -7.61 -41.81 -8.82
CA GLU A 324 -8.18 -41.47 -7.50
C GLU A 324 -7.25 -40.57 -6.66
N ILE A 325 -5.95 -40.89 -6.59
CA ILE A 325 -5.02 -40.24 -5.66
C ILE A 325 -3.71 -39.75 -6.30
N GLY A 326 -3.54 -39.91 -7.62
CA GLY A 326 -2.31 -39.55 -8.34
C GLY A 326 -1.15 -40.53 -8.12
N ALA A 327 -1.40 -41.70 -7.54
CA ALA A 327 -0.41 -42.70 -7.16
C ALA A 327 -0.84 -44.11 -7.59
N TYR A 328 0.10 -45.01 -7.84
CA TYR A 328 -0.23 -46.38 -8.26
C TYR A 328 0.79 -47.42 -7.79
N SER A 329 0.37 -48.67 -7.78
CA SER A 329 1.19 -49.84 -7.48
C SER A 329 0.96 -50.89 -8.56
N THR A 330 2.04 -51.39 -9.16
CA THR A 330 1.95 -52.40 -10.22
C THR A 330 3.11 -53.39 -10.15
N LYS A 331 2.87 -54.61 -10.60
CA LYS A 331 3.88 -55.68 -10.61
C LYS A 331 4.60 -55.71 -11.95
N TYR A 332 5.92 -55.78 -11.92
CA TYR A 332 6.73 -55.97 -13.11
C TYR A 332 6.42 -57.35 -13.73
N PRO A 333 6.05 -57.44 -15.02
CA PRO A 333 5.57 -58.69 -15.61
C PRO A 333 6.62 -59.80 -15.73
N HIS A 334 7.92 -59.48 -15.65
CA HIS A 334 9.00 -60.44 -15.85
C HIS A 334 9.83 -60.73 -14.59
N GLY A 335 9.30 -60.42 -13.40
CA GLY A 335 9.96 -60.80 -12.15
C GLY A 335 9.19 -60.41 -10.90
N ASN A 336 9.75 -60.69 -9.72
CA ASN A 336 9.07 -60.46 -8.43
C ASN A 336 9.31 -59.05 -7.86
N LEU A 337 9.23 -58.04 -8.73
CA LEU A 337 9.35 -56.62 -8.38
C LEU A 337 7.97 -55.94 -8.46
N ARG A 338 7.65 -55.15 -7.45
CA ARG A 338 6.54 -54.20 -7.46
C ARG A 338 7.10 -52.78 -7.59
N VAL A 339 6.52 -51.99 -8.48
CA VAL A 339 6.82 -50.58 -8.64
C VAL A 339 5.67 -49.78 -8.06
N ILE A 340 5.98 -48.91 -7.09
CA ILE A 340 5.01 -48.04 -6.43
C ILE A 340 5.38 -46.60 -6.77
N SER A 341 4.47 -45.90 -7.45
CA SER A 341 4.59 -44.50 -7.81
C SER A 341 3.85 -43.64 -6.80
N LEU A 342 4.56 -42.70 -6.18
CA LEU A 342 4.03 -41.73 -5.23
C LEU A 342 3.89 -40.36 -5.87
N ASN A 343 2.77 -39.68 -5.59
CA ASN A 343 2.62 -38.26 -5.85
C ASN A 343 3.28 -37.45 -4.73
N THR A 344 4.54 -37.06 -4.94
CA THR A 344 5.32 -36.29 -3.98
C THR A 344 4.90 -34.82 -3.89
N ASN A 345 4.07 -34.32 -4.82
CA ASN A 345 3.55 -32.95 -4.78
C ASN A 345 2.62 -32.69 -3.59
N LEU A 346 2.05 -33.76 -3.02
CA LEU A 346 1.27 -33.71 -1.78
C LEU A 346 2.13 -33.42 -0.55
N TYR A 347 3.46 -33.43 -0.69
CA TYR A 347 4.43 -33.15 0.38
C TYR A 347 5.29 -31.91 0.07
N TYR A 348 5.03 -31.25 -1.06
CA TYR A 348 5.83 -30.15 -1.59
C TYR A 348 5.39 -28.79 -1.01
N ARG A 349 6.33 -28.00 -0.51
CA ARG A 349 6.09 -26.66 0.05
C ARG A 349 5.62 -25.64 -0.99
N GLY A 350 5.90 -25.86 -2.27
CA GLY A 350 5.39 -25.04 -3.38
C GLY A 350 3.90 -25.27 -3.68
N ASN A 351 3.29 -26.30 -3.11
CA ASN A 351 1.87 -26.60 -3.31
C ASN A 351 1.00 -25.79 -2.32
N PHE A 352 0.47 -24.67 -2.80
CA PHE A 352 -0.34 -23.74 -1.99
C PHE A 352 -1.60 -24.37 -1.39
N TRP A 353 -2.14 -25.45 -1.97
CA TRP A 353 -3.31 -26.16 -1.43
C TRP A 353 -3.07 -26.77 -0.05
N LEU A 354 -1.81 -27.03 0.32
CA LEU A 354 -1.47 -27.65 1.61
C LEU A 354 -1.51 -26.65 2.78
N PHE A 355 -1.55 -25.34 2.51
CA PHE A 355 -1.61 -24.29 3.53
C PHE A 355 -3.04 -24.06 4.03
N GLN A 356 -3.55 -25.05 4.76
CA GLN A 356 -4.89 -25.04 5.33
C GLN A 356 -4.90 -24.53 6.78
N LYS A 357 -6.10 -24.36 7.36
CA LYS A 357 -6.27 -23.96 8.77
C LYS A 357 -5.41 -24.79 9.73
N ARG A 358 -5.19 -26.07 9.41
CA ARG A 358 -4.18 -26.96 10.00
C ARG A 358 -3.51 -27.75 8.87
N MET A 359 -2.22 -28.04 9.00
CA MET A 359 -1.52 -28.92 8.06
C MET A 359 -2.19 -30.30 8.01
N ILE A 360 -2.35 -30.86 6.81
CA ILE A 360 -2.93 -32.18 6.61
C ILE A 360 -1.81 -33.23 6.79
N ARG A 361 -2.00 -34.18 7.71
CA ARG A 361 -0.98 -35.20 8.03
C ARG A 361 -0.73 -36.18 6.88
N ASP A 362 -1.80 -36.72 6.31
CA ASP A 362 -1.74 -37.64 5.16
C ASP A 362 -2.69 -37.18 4.04
N PRO A 363 -2.26 -36.23 3.19
CA PRO A 363 -3.07 -35.74 2.08
C PRO A 363 -3.45 -36.88 1.14
N SER A 364 -4.74 -36.96 0.80
CA SER A 364 -5.33 -38.01 -0.03
C SER A 364 -5.13 -39.45 0.49
N LYS A 365 -4.77 -39.63 1.77
CA LYS A 365 -4.51 -40.94 2.40
C LYS A 365 -3.42 -41.77 1.69
N GLN A 366 -2.45 -41.09 1.07
CA GLN A 366 -1.40 -41.74 0.28
C GLN A 366 -0.47 -42.59 1.16
N LEU A 367 -0.17 -42.16 2.39
CA LEU A 367 0.68 -42.92 3.32
C LEU A 367 -0.05 -44.17 3.82
N ASP A 368 -1.34 -44.06 4.18
CA ASP A 368 -2.17 -45.20 4.55
C ASP A 368 -2.19 -46.25 3.42
N TRP A 369 -2.44 -45.83 2.17
CA TRP A 369 -2.42 -46.70 1.00
C TRP A 369 -1.04 -47.33 0.75
N LEU A 370 0.05 -46.56 0.88
CA LEU A 370 1.40 -47.08 0.72
C LEU A 370 1.72 -48.20 1.72
N ILE A 371 1.29 -48.06 2.97
CA ILE A 371 1.49 -49.09 4.01
C ILE A 371 0.80 -50.39 3.60
N GLU A 372 -0.41 -50.33 3.06
CA GLU A 372 -1.15 -51.50 2.58
C GLU A 372 -0.41 -52.20 1.43
N GLU A 373 0.05 -51.44 0.44
CA GLU A 373 0.79 -51.98 -0.72
C GLU A 373 2.13 -52.61 -0.32
N LEU A 374 2.90 -51.95 0.56
CA LEU A 374 4.16 -52.49 1.07
C LEU A 374 3.96 -53.75 1.90
N HIS A 375 2.89 -53.80 2.69
CA HIS A 375 2.56 -54.99 3.48
C HIS A 375 2.15 -56.18 2.61
N VAL A 376 1.39 -55.92 1.55
CA VAL A 376 1.03 -56.94 0.54
C VAL A 376 2.28 -57.44 -0.17
N ALA A 377 3.18 -56.55 -0.57
CA ALA A 377 4.44 -56.90 -1.22
C ALA A 377 5.35 -57.75 -0.30
N GLU A 378 5.51 -57.34 0.96
CA GLU A 378 6.30 -58.07 1.96
C GLU A 378 5.77 -59.50 2.16
N LYS A 379 4.44 -59.66 2.31
CA LYS A 379 3.81 -60.99 2.44
C LYS A 379 3.96 -61.85 1.19
N ALA A 380 4.01 -61.23 0.01
CA ALA A 380 4.22 -61.90 -1.26
C ALA A 380 5.71 -62.19 -1.55
N GLY A 381 6.63 -61.79 -0.67
CA GLY A 381 8.08 -61.90 -0.90
C GLY A 381 8.57 -61.05 -2.07
N GLU A 382 7.81 -60.01 -2.43
CA GLU A 382 8.14 -59.10 -3.52
C GLU A 382 9.22 -58.10 -3.10
N ARG A 383 10.06 -57.72 -4.05
CA ARG A 383 10.94 -56.55 -3.92
C ARG A 383 10.16 -55.32 -4.34
N VAL A 384 10.47 -54.16 -3.77
CA VAL A 384 9.77 -52.91 -4.11
C VAL A 384 10.72 -51.83 -4.61
N TYR A 385 10.37 -51.20 -5.72
CA TYR A 385 10.87 -49.89 -6.11
C TYR A 385 9.83 -48.83 -5.80
N ILE A 386 10.24 -47.78 -5.09
CA ILE A 386 9.40 -46.59 -4.89
C ILE A 386 9.91 -45.51 -5.83
N ILE A 387 9.03 -44.96 -6.65
CA ILE A 387 9.33 -43.84 -7.54
C ILE A 387 8.51 -42.62 -7.11
N GLY A 388 9.11 -41.45 -7.15
CA GLY A 388 8.47 -40.17 -6.88
C GLY A 388 9.21 -39.07 -7.64
N HIS A 389 8.66 -37.87 -7.73
CA HIS A 389 9.35 -36.79 -8.41
C HIS A 389 10.34 -36.08 -7.47
N MET A 390 9.81 -35.45 -6.41
CA MET A 390 10.61 -34.72 -5.43
C MET A 390 11.17 -35.67 -4.35
N PRO A 391 12.50 -35.69 -4.11
CA PRO A 391 13.08 -36.47 -3.02
C PRO A 391 12.73 -35.85 -1.65
N LEU A 392 12.37 -36.68 -0.67
CA LEU A 392 11.83 -36.18 0.61
C LEU A 392 12.87 -35.65 1.60
N GLY A 393 14.16 -35.87 1.34
CA GLY A 393 15.23 -35.19 2.05
C GLY A 393 15.46 -33.75 1.58
N ASP A 394 14.82 -33.35 0.48
CA ASP A 394 14.96 -32.02 -0.08
C ASP A 394 14.33 -30.94 0.84
N ARG A 395 14.92 -29.74 0.82
CA ARG A 395 14.40 -28.56 1.53
C ARG A 395 13.00 -28.16 1.08
N ASN A 396 12.58 -28.61 -0.10
CA ASN A 396 11.26 -28.39 -0.65
C ASN A 396 10.18 -29.27 -0.02
N ALA A 397 10.53 -30.33 0.72
CA ALA A 397 9.57 -31.20 1.40
C ALA A 397 9.19 -30.66 2.79
N PHE A 398 7.92 -30.77 3.17
CA PHE A 398 7.51 -30.51 4.55
C PHE A 398 8.13 -31.52 5.53
N HIS A 399 8.58 -31.03 6.70
CA HIS A 399 9.24 -31.88 7.71
C HIS A 399 8.31 -32.98 8.26
N ASP A 400 7.03 -32.65 8.48
CA ASP A 400 6.04 -33.59 9.02
C ASP A 400 5.87 -34.79 8.09
N GLN A 401 5.47 -34.56 6.83
CA GLN A 401 5.20 -35.63 5.87
C GLN A 401 6.47 -36.40 5.48
N SER A 402 7.62 -35.73 5.41
CA SER A 402 8.93 -36.39 5.22
C SER A 402 9.27 -37.32 6.40
N ASN A 403 9.01 -36.89 7.64
CA ASN A 403 9.17 -37.73 8.82
C ASN A 403 8.26 -38.95 8.78
N TYR A 404 6.98 -38.77 8.46
CA TYR A 404 5.99 -39.85 8.45
C TYR A 404 6.32 -40.91 7.39
N LEU A 405 6.69 -40.49 6.17
CA LEU A 405 7.13 -41.43 5.14
C LEU A 405 8.38 -42.21 5.58
N ASN A 406 9.32 -41.54 6.26
CA ASN A 406 10.53 -42.21 6.74
C ASN A 406 10.25 -43.31 7.77
N GLN A 407 9.22 -43.17 8.61
CA GLN A 407 8.79 -44.24 9.52
C GLN A 407 8.38 -45.51 8.75
N ILE A 408 7.63 -45.33 7.66
CA ILE A 408 7.19 -46.42 6.76
C ILE A 408 8.39 -47.06 6.07
N VAL A 409 9.27 -46.23 5.49
CA VAL A 409 10.49 -46.67 4.79
C VAL A 409 11.41 -47.45 5.73
N ASN A 410 11.55 -47.01 6.99
CA ASN A 410 12.30 -47.73 8.02
C ASN A 410 11.73 -49.13 8.27
N ARG A 411 10.40 -49.23 8.45
CA ARG A 411 9.70 -50.50 8.70
C ARG A 411 9.85 -51.49 7.55
N TYR A 412 9.80 -51.03 6.31
CA TYR A 412 9.85 -51.88 5.11
C TYR A 412 11.21 -51.87 4.40
N SER A 413 12.28 -51.44 5.10
CA SER A 413 13.61 -51.27 4.51
C SER A 413 14.24 -52.56 3.96
N SER A 414 13.84 -53.71 4.49
CA SER A 414 14.25 -55.00 3.94
C SER A 414 13.52 -55.31 2.63
N THR A 415 12.23 -55.00 2.51
CA THR A 415 11.36 -55.23 1.33
C THR A 415 11.65 -54.27 0.17
N ILE A 416 11.93 -53.00 0.48
CA ILE A 416 12.27 -51.97 -0.50
C ILE A 416 13.70 -52.22 -1.01
N ALA A 417 13.85 -52.33 -2.33
CA ALA A 417 15.15 -52.49 -2.97
C ALA A 417 15.81 -51.13 -3.26
N ALA A 418 15.10 -50.17 -3.82
CA ALA A 418 15.62 -48.83 -4.06
C ALA A 418 14.48 -47.81 -4.18
N MET A 419 14.83 -46.53 -4.04
CA MET A 419 13.91 -45.42 -4.31
C MET A 419 14.49 -44.54 -5.41
N PHE A 420 13.65 -44.00 -6.29
CA PHE A 420 14.08 -43.21 -7.45
C PHE A 420 13.30 -41.89 -7.52
N PHE A 421 14.03 -40.79 -7.69
CA PHE A 421 13.52 -39.43 -7.72
C PHE A 421 14.17 -38.60 -8.81
N GLY A 422 13.66 -37.39 -9.05
CA GLY A 422 14.23 -36.37 -9.92
C GLY A 422 14.15 -35.00 -9.27
N HIS A 423 13.39 -34.07 -9.87
CA HIS A 423 13.09 -32.72 -9.40
C HIS A 423 14.29 -31.79 -9.37
N THR A 424 15.37 -32.15 -8.68
CA THR A 424 16.51 -31.26 -8.39
C THR A 424 17.38 -30.91 -9.61
N HIS A 425 17.12 -31.53 -10.77
CA HIS A 425 17.93 -31.49 -12.00
C HIS A 425 19.39 -31.93 -11.83
N ARG A 426 19.79 -32.46 -10.67
CA ARG A 426 21.18 -32.78 -10.34
C ARG A 426 21.39 -34.28 -10.21
N ASP A 427 22.63 -34.73 -10.45
CA ASP A 427 23.02 -36.14 -10.31
C ASP A 427 23.49 -36.41 -8.86
N HIS A 428 22.61 -36.94 -8.01
CA HIS A 428 22.94 -37.23 -6.61
C HIS A 428 22.09 -38.36 -5.99
N PHE A 429 22.22 -38.53 -4.68
CA PHE A 429 21.54 -39.55 -3.90
C PHE A 429 21.27 -39.07 -2.46
N GLN A 430 20.30 -39.69 -1.80
CA GLN A 430 20.03 -39.49 -0.38
C GLN A 430 20.03 -40.82 0.37
N ILE A 431 20.53 -40.82 1.61
CA ILE A 431 20.61 -42.01 2.45
C ILE A 431 19.58 -41.94 3.58
N THR A 432 18.75 -42.98 3.68
CA THR A 432 17.86 -43.22 4.82
C THR A 432 18.60 -43.99 5.90
N TYR A 433 18.50 -43.54 7.15
CA TYR A 433 19.09 -44.19 8.32
C TYR A 433 18.01 -44.69 9.28
N SER A 434 18.36 -45.66 10.12
CA SER A 434 17.57 -45.98 11.31
C SER A 434 17.70 -44.92 12.39
N GLU A 435 16.73 -44.84 13.31
CA GLU A 435 16.66 -43.88 14.43
C GLU A 435 17.74 -44.14 15.52
N ALA A 436 19.02 -44.13 15.13
CA ALA A 436 20.17 -44.26 16.04
C ALA A 436 20.89 -42.90 16.20
N PRO A 437 21.61 -42.68 17.33
CA PRO A 437 22.15 -41.35 17.68
C PRO A 437 23.18 -40.79 16.70
N LYS A 438 23.84 -41.65 15.92
CA LYS A 438 24.87 -41.27 14.94
C LYS A 438 24.65 -41.99 13.62
N LYS A 439 24.69 -41.24 12.52
CA LYS A 439 24.67 -41.78 11.14
C LYS A 439 26.00 -42.51 10.87
N SER A 440 25.92 -43.75 10.39
CA SER A 440 27.05 -44.64 10.12
C SER A 440 26.70 -45.61 8.98
N PHE A 441 27.69 -46.31 8.44
CA PHE A 441 27.42 -47.35 7.44
C PHE A 441 26.54 -48.48 7.99
N SER A 442 26.63 -48.81 9.29
CA SER A 442 25.89 -49.93 9.90
C SER A 442 24.39 -49.69 10.11
N ASN A 443 23.96 -48.43 10.11
CA ASN A 443 22.56 -48.06 10.25
C ASN A 443 22.00 -47.34 9.01
N ALA A 444 22.75 -47.32 7.91
CA ALA A 444 22.26 -46.90 6.61
C ALA A 444 21.36 -48.01 6.02
N LEU A 445 20.11 -47.69 5.73
CA LEU A 445 19.08 -48.67 5.37
C LEU A 445 18.80 -48.70 3.87
N LEU A 446 18.58 -47.53 3.25
CA LEU A 446 18.15 -47.41 1.86
C LEU A 446 18.81 -46.22 1.16
N THR A 447 18.94 -46.34 -0.16
CA THR A 447 19.41 -45.26 -1.04
C THR A 447 18.26 -44.79 -1.91
N SER A 448 18.06 -43.48 -1.90
CA SER A 448 17.21 -42.75 -2.83
C SER A 448 18.08 -42.19 -3.94
N TYR A 449 17.97 -42.74 -5.14
CA TYR A 449 18.71 -42.27 -6.31
C TYR A 449 17.98 -41.10 -6.96
N VAL A 450 18.65 -39.96 -7.09
CA VAL A 450 18.11 -38.80 -7.80
C VAL A 450 18.65 -38.80 -9.23
N GLY A 451 17.76 -39.08 -10.18
CA GLY A 451 18.01 -39.16 -11.61
C GLY A 451 18.50 -37.82 -12.16
N PRO A 452 19.36 -37.83 -13.18
CA PRO A 452 19.77 -36.61 -13.82
C PRO A 452 18.64 -36.09 -14.73
N SER A 453 18.62 -34.79 -15.00
CA SER A 453 17.63 -34.24 -15.94
C SER A 453 18.07 -34.31 -17.40
N LEU A 454 17.10 -34.32 -18.30
CA LEU A 454 17.35 -34.03 -19.71
C LEU A 454 17.47 -32.50 -19.93
N THR A 455 16.68 -31.68 -19.23
CA THR A 455 16.75 -30.22 -19.39
C THR A 455 18.19 -29.70 -19.22
N PRO A 456 18.68 -28.87 -20.14
CA PRO A 456 20.05 -28.37 -20.09
C PRO A 456 20.25 -27.22 -19.08
N THR A 457 19.17 -26.71 -18.47
CA THR A 457 19.19 -25.53 -17.58
C THR A 457 20.17 -25.65 -16.41
N SER A 458 20.33 -26.85 -15.85
CA SER A 458 21.16 -27.07 -14.66
C SER A 458 22.37 -27.98 -14.91
N GLY A 459 22.73 -28.25 -16.17
CA GLY A 459 23.82 -29.18 -16.51
C GLY A 459 23.70 -29.80 -17.90
N MET A 460 24.55 -30.80 -18.20
CA MET A 460 24.49 -31.50 -19.48
C MET A 460 23.26 -32.44 -19.55
N PRO A 461 22.52 -32.48 -20.67
CA PRO A 461 21.45 -33.43 -20.90
C PRO A 461 21.92 -34.85 -20.64
N SER A 462 21.23 -35.58 -19.77
CA SER A 462 21.72 -36.85 -19.25
C SER A 462 20.59 -37.83 -18.94
N PHE A 463 20.88 -39.12 -19.05
CA PHE A 463 20.04 -40.20 -18.52
C PHE A 463 20.93 -41.21 -17.78
N ARG A 464 20.32 -42.07 -16.97
CA ARG A 464 21.02 -43.09 -16.18
C ARG A 464 20.58 -44.49 -16.56
N VAL A 465 21.52 -45.42 -16.49
CA VAL A 465 21.29 -46.85 -16.65
C VAL A 465 21.78 -47.54 -15.38
N TYR A 466 20.91 -48.35 -14.78
CA TYR A 466 21.25 -49.19 -13.64
C TYR A 466 21.45 -50.63 -14.09
N ASP A 467 22.55 -51.24 -13.67
CA ASP A 467 22.70 -52.69 -13.71
C ASP A 467 22.05 -53.26 -12.45
N VAL A 468 21.08 -54.16 -12.62
CA VAL A 468 20.20 -54.63 -11.55
C VAL A 468 20.23 -56.15 -11.47
N ASP A 469 20.31 -56.70 -10.26
CA ASP A 469 20.18 -58.15 -10.06
C ASP A 469 18.76 -58.61 -10.45
N PRO A 470 18.61 -59.61 -11.34
CA PRO A 470 17.30 -59.97 -11.88
C PRO A 470 16.36 -60.67 -10.87
N VAL A 471 16.86 -61.06 -9.69
CA VAL A 471 16.08 -61.78 -8.68
C VAL A 471 15.78 -60.88 -7.49
N THR A 472 16.79 -60.21 -6.94
CA THR A 472 16.65 -59.36 -5.75
C THR A 472 16.36 -57.91 -6.09
N PHE A 473 16.50 -57.52 -7.36
CA PHE A 473 16.36 -56.15 -7.86
C PHE A 473 17.29 -55.16 -7.14
N ALA A 474 18.39 -55.67 -6.59
CA ALA A 474 19.48 -54.89 -6.02
C ALA A 474 20.16 -54.06 -7.13
N VAL A 475 20.44 -52.79 -6.86
CA VAL A 475 21.20 -51.93 -7.79
C VAL A 475 22.69 -52.29 -7.67
N LEU A 476 23.25 -52.86 -8.72
CA LEU A 476 24.64 -53.33 -8.76
C LEU A 476 25.59 -52.26 -9.26
N ASP A 477 25.16 -51.44 -10.22
CA ASP A 477 25.89 -50.24 -10.66
C ASP A 477 24.92 -49.17 -11.19
N ALA A 478 25.40 -47.94 -11.28
CA ALA A 478 24.67 -46.79 -11.77
C ALA A 478 25.56 -46.02 -12.76
N THR A 479 25.24 -46.08 -14.05
CA THR A 479 26.01 -45.44 -15.13
C THR A 479 25.23 -44.27 -15.70
N THR A 480 25.78 -43.06 -15.59
CA THR A 480 25.21 -41.85 -16.22
C THR A 480 25.77 -41.69 -17.63
N TYR A 481 24.90 -41.47 -18.60
CA TYR A 481 25.22 -41.08 -19.97
C TYR A 481 24.84 -39.61 -20.15
N SER A 482 25.71 -38.83 -20.79
CA SER A 482 25.45 -37.42 -21.06
C SER A 482 25.76 -37.06 -22.50
N ALA A 483 25.12 -36.00 -22.99
CA ALA A 483 25.45 -35.35 -24.24
C ALA A 483 26.21 -34.05 -23.95
N ASP A 484 27.45 -33.96 -24.41
CA ASP A 484 28.33 -32.81 -24.15
C ASP A 484 27.97 -31.63 -25.07
N MET A 485 27.27 -30.64 -24.49
CA MET A 485 26.88 -29.41 -25.18
C MET A 485 28.07 -28.53 -25.56
N ASN A 486 29.23 -28.69 -24.92
CA ASN A 486 30.45 -27.95 -25.28
C ASN A 486 31.13 -28.50 -26.54
N SER A 487 30.67 -29.66 -27.04
CA SER A 487 31.21 -30.22 -28.27
C SER A 487 30.96 -29.26 -29.46
N PRO A 488 31.99 -28.89 -30.24
CA PRO A 488 31.82 -28.03 -31.42
C PRO A 488 30.83 -28.57 -32.46
N THR A 489 30.53 -29.87 -32.42
CA THR A 489 29.59 -30.53 -33.34
C THR A 489 28.19 -30.72 -32.77
N TYR A 490 27.95 -30.40 -31.49
CA TYR A 490 26.67 -30.66 -30.80
C TYR A 490 25.48 -30.06 -31.57
N GLN A 491 25.55 -28.78 -31.92
CA GLN A 491 24.46 -28.08 -32.62
C GLN A 491 24.39 -28.40 -34.12
N THR A 492 25.44 -28.95 -34.73
CA THR A 492 25.53 -29.12 -36.20
C THR A 492 25.33 -30.56 -36.67
N GLN A 493 25.80 -31.53 -35.89
CA GLN A 493 25.68 -32.96 -36.18
C GLN A 493 24.71 -33.68 -35.22
N GLY A 494 24.29 -32.98 -34.16
CA GLY A 494 23.40 -33.50 -33.12
C GLY A 494 24.13 -33.99 -31.86
N PRO A 495 23.36 -34.25 -30.78
CA PRO A 495 23.89 -34.72 -29.52
C PRO A 495 24.53 -36.10 -29.65
N VAL A 496 25.78 -36.24 -29.18
CA VAL A 496 26.46 -37.54 -29.09
C VAL A 496 26.46 -38.00 -27.65
N TRP A 497 25.65 -39.02 -27.35
CA TRP A 497 25.47 -39.57 -26.02
C TRP A 497 26.59 -40.56 -25.69
N LYS A 498 27.33 -40.30 -24.61
CA LYS A 498 28.45 -41.15 -24.17
C LYS A 498 28.37 -41.43 -22.67
N LYS A 499 28.99 -42.53 -22.25
CA LYS A 499 29.18 -42.83 -20.82
C LYS A 499 29.97 -41.69 -20.19
N TYR A 500 29.35 -41.00 -19.23
CA TYR A 500 29.99 -39.93 -18.46
C TYR A 500 30.75 -40.51 -17.28
N TYR A 501 30.09 -41.34 -16.45
CA TYR A 501 30.74 -42.11 -15.39
C TYR A 501 29.88 -43.32 -14.96
N SER A 502 30.51 -44.31 -14.32
CA SER A 502 29.84 -45.33 -13.51
C SER A 502 30.13 -45.05 -12.03
N ALA A 503 29.12 -45.21 -11.17
CA ALA A 503 29.27 -45.02 -9.73
C ALA A 503 30.28 -46.00 -9.12
N LYS A 504 30.23 -47.27 -9.51
CA LYS A 504 31.17 -48.29 -9.03
C LYS A 504 32.59 -48.02 -9.50
N GLU A 505 32.77 -47.61 -10.76
CA GLU A 505 34.08 -47.24 -11.30
C GLU A 505 34.66 -46.00 -10.60
N ALA A 506 33.84 -44.97 -10.38
CA ALA A 506 34.29 -43.69 -9.83
C ALA A 506 34.53 -43.72 -8.31
N TYR A 507 33.70 -44.46 -7.56
CA TYR A 507 33.73 -44.43 -6.10
C TYR A 507 34.13 -45.75 -5.44
N GLY A 508 33.91 -46.90 -6.11
CA GLY A 508 34.22 -48.23 -5.59
C GLY A 508 35.65 -48.41 -5.09
N PRO A 509 36.69 -48.01 -5.86
CA PRO A 509 38.08 -48.08 -5.41
C PRO A 509 38.42 -47.16 -4.23
N LEU A 510 37.62 -46.12 -3.98
CA LEU A 510 37.90 -45.09 -2.96
C LEU A 510 37.34 -45.47 -1.58
N THR A 511 36.33 -46.34 -1.50
CA THR A 511 35.74 -46.76 -0.23
C THR A 511 36.62 -47.76 0.51
N ASN A 512 36.42 -47.90 1.83
CA ASN A 512 37.08 -48.93 2.64
C ASN A 512 36.04 -49.78 3.41
N PRO A 513 35.89 -51.08 3.09
CA PRO A 513 36.60 -51.81 2.04
C PRO A 513 36.23 -51.31 0.62
N PRO A 514 37.12 -51.46 -0.37
CA PRO A 514 36.80 -51.14 -1.77
C PRO A 514 35.67 -52.02 -2.29
N LEU A 515 34.71 -51.43 -3.01
CA LEU A 515 33.59 -52.15 -3.62
C LEU A 515 33.72 -52.16 -5.14
N THR A 516 34.56 -53.05 -5.67
CA THR A 516 34.86 -53.14 -7.12
C THR A 516 34.27 -54.37 -7.80
N ASP A 517 33.70 -55.32 -7.05
CA ASP A 517 33.03 -56.50 -7.61
C ASP A 517 31.77 -56.08 -8.39
N PRO A 518 31.67 -56.36 -9.71
CA PRO A 518 30.50 -56.00 -10.50
C PRO A 518 29.20 -56.65 -10.00
N LYS A 519 29.26 -57.76 -9.26
CA LYS A 519 28.09 -58.46 -8.71
C LYS A 519 27.63 -57.95 -7.34
N ALA A 520 28.43 -57.11 -6.68
CA ALA A 520 28.09 -56.57 -5.37
C ALA A 520 27.10 -55.41 -5.48
N GLU A 521 26.16 -55.33 -4.55
CA GLU A 521 25.15 -54.26 -4.50
C GLU A 521 25.74 -52.93 -4.03
N LEU A 522 25.31 -51.81 -4.65
CA LEU A 522 25.52 -50.44 -4.15
C LEU A 522 24.56 -50.15 -2.99
N THR A 523 24.84 -50.78 -1.84
CA THR A 523 24.02 -50.63 -0.62
C THR A 523 24.06 -49.20 -0.05
N ALA A 524 23.13 -48.86 0.83
CA ALA A 524 23.17 -47.60 1.57
C ALA A 524 24.46 -47.42 2.39
N ALA A 525 25.04 -48.52 2.89
CA ALA A 525 26.33 -48.53 3.56
C ALA A 525 27.49 -48.12 2.63
N PHE A 526 27.46 -48.57 1.36
CA PHE A 526 28.42 -48.13 0.35
C PHE A 526 28.34 -46.62 0.14
N TRP A 527 27.14 -46.08 -0.09
CA TRP A 527 26.95 -44.65 -0.30
C TRP A 527 27.34 -43.82 0.94
N HIS A 528 27.11 -44.33 2.16
CA HIS A 528 27.64 -43.71 3.37
C HIS A 528 29.18 -43.66 3.35
N ASN A 529 29.85 -44.76 3.00
CA ASN A 529 31.31 -44.78 2.91
C ASN A 529 31.83 -43.80 1.85
N VAL A 530 31.12 -43.63 0.73
CA VAL A 530 31.45 -42.59 -0.26
C VAL A 530 31.41 -41.20 0.37
N THR A 531 30.39 -40.90 1.17
CA THR A 531 30.34 -39.61 1.89
C THR A 531 31.45 -39.45 2.92
N GLU A 532 31.94 -40.52 3.56
CA GLU A 532 33.13 -40.46 4.44
C GLU A 532 34.43 -40.20 3.66
N VAL A 533 34.52 -40.67 2.41
CA VAL A 533 35.62 -40.32 1.51
C VAL A 533 35.60 -38.81 1.25
N PHE A 534 34.44 -38.24 0.94
CA PHE A 534 34.29 -36.80 0.68
C PHE A 534 34.70 -35.91 1.87
N GLU A 535 34.52 -36.39 3.11
CA GLU A 535 34.98 -35.66 4.31
C GLU A 535 36.51 -35.55 4.38
N LYS A 536 37.21 -36.57 3.88
CA LYS A 536 38.67 -36.75 4.02
C LYS A 536 39.45 -36.34 2.77
N ASP A 537 38.83 -36.44 1.60
CA ASP A 537 39.44 -36.20 0.29
C ASP A 537 38.68 -35.12 -0.49
N GLN A 538 39.30 -33.94 -0.58
CA GLN A 538 38.73 -32.81 -1.30
C GLN A 538 38.66 -33.06 -2.81
N LEU A 539 39.62 -33.78 -3.40
CA LEU A 539 39.61 -34.04 -4.84
C LEU A 539 38.46 -34.99 -5.20
N ALA A 540 38.21 -36.00 -4.37
CA ALA A 540 37.06 -36.88 -4.53
C ALA A 540 35.73 -36.11 -4.45
N PHE A 541 35.62 -35.18 -3.49
CA PHE A 541 34.45 -34.30 -3.36
C PHE A 541 34.29 -33.32 -4.53
N ASP A 542 35.37 -32.68 -4.97
CA ASP A 542 35.38 -31.75 -6.11
C ASP A 542 34.92 -32.46 -7.40
N ASN A 543 35.36 -33.71 -7.60
CA ASN A 543 34.90 -34.55 -8.71
C ASN A 543 33.41 -34.93 -8.56
N PHE A 544 32.92 -35.18 -7.35
CA PHE A 544 31.49 -35.35 -7.10
C PHE A 544 30.70 -34.07 -7.44
N MET A 545 31.17 -32.89 -7.03
CA MET A 545 30.51 -31.61 -7.35
C MET A 545 30.44 -31.35 -8.85
N LEU A 546 31.45 -31.75 -9.63
CA LEU A 546 31.39 -31.69 -11.09
C LEU A 546 30.39 -32.70 -11.68
N ARG A 547 30.24 -33.88 -11.06
CA ARG A 547 29.23 -34.86 -11.47
C ARG A 547 27.81 -34.43 -11.11
N LEU A 548 27.65 -33.75 -9.98
CA LEU A 548 26.38 -33.17 -9.53
C LEU A 548 25.78 -32.25 -10.61
N SER A 549 26.60 -31.43 -11.26
CA SER A 549 26.24 -30.55 -12.39
C SER A 549 26.41 -31.20 -13.77
N ARG A 550 26.67 -32.51 -13.82
CA ARG A 550 26.82 -33.33 -15.04
C ARG A 550 27.90 -32.77 -16.00
N GLY A 551 28.95 -32.15 -15.45
CA GLY A 551 30.09 -31.66 -16.22
C GLY A 551 29.96 -30.23 -16.74
N TRP A 552 28.91 -29.49 -16.38
CA TRP A 552 28.71 -28.12 -16.87
C TRP A 552 29.55 -27.06 -16.14
N LYS A 553 29.28 -26.84 -14.85
CA LYS A 553 29.99 -25.86 -14.01
C LYS A 553 30.46 -26.54 -12.73
N GLN A 554 31.73 -26.34 -12.37
CA GLN A 554 32.26 -26.80 -11.10
C GLN A 554 32.05 -25.71 -10.03
N PRO A 555 31.13 -25.88 -9.08
CA PRO A 555 30.98 -24.90 -8.00
C PRO A 555 32.19 -24.96 -7.07
N VAL A 556 32.68 -23.79 -6.64
CA VAL A 556 33.72 -23.71 -5.60
C VAL A 556 33.07 -24.01 -4.25
N CYS A 557 33.25 -25.24 -3.73
CA CYS A 557 32.62 -25.68 -2.49
C CYS A 557 33.66 -26.29 -1.53
N LYS A 558 34.06 -25.51 -0.52
CA LYS A 558 35.04 -25.91 0.51
C LYS A 558 34.47 -25.73 1.91
N ASP A 559 35.13 -26.32 2.90
CA ASP A 559 34.84 -26.14 4.34
C ASP A 559 33.36 -26.33 4.73
N GLU A 560 32.66 -25.26 5.08
CA GLU A 560 31.24 -25.29 5.47
C GLU A 560 30.34 -25.77 4.33
N CYS A 561 30.58 -25.32 3.09
CA CYS A 561 29.81 -25.77 1.93
C CYS A 561 29.91 -27.30 1.77
N ARG A 562 31.13 -27.85 1.87
CA ARG A 562 31.37 -29.29 1.78
C ARG A 562 30.63 -30.05 2.87
N THR A 563 30.69 -29.55 4.11
CA THR A 563 30.00 -30.15 5.25
C THR A 563 28.49 -30.18 5.04
N SER A 564 27.91 -29.08 4.56
CA SER A 564 26.47 -28.97 4.27
C SER A 564 26.05 -29.89 3.11
N GLN A 565 26.81 -29.96 2.02
CA GLN A 565 26.52 -30.87 0.90
C GLN A 565 26.56 -32.35 1.32
N ILE A 566 27.58 -32.74 2.09
CA ILE A 566 27.67 -34.10 2.64
C ILE A 566 26.49 -34.40 3.56
N CYS A 567 26.06 -33.43 4.36
CA CYS A 567 24.89 -33.58 5.22
C CYS A 567 23.60 -33.82 4.41
N LEU A 568 23.38 -33.09 3.31
CA LEU A 568 22.24 -33.29 2.42
C LEU A 568 22.22 -34.69 1.80
N LEU A 569 23.37 -35.22 1.36
CA LEU A 569 23.48 -36.61 0.88
C LEU A 569 23.11 -37.64 1.97
N ARG A 570 23.40 -37.31 3.24
CA ARG A 570 23.06 -38.13 4.40
C ARG A 570 21.68 -37.82 4.99
N ALA A 571 20.83 -37.07 4.29
CA ALA A 571 19.50 -36.68 4.78
C ALA A 571 18.42 -37.06 3.76
N ALA A 572 17.79 -38.22 3.95
CA ALA A 572 16.55 -38.58 3.24
C ALA A 572 15.27 -38.10 3.96
N ARG A 573 15.44 -37.36 5.07
CA ARG A 573 14.39 -36.65 5.80
C ARG A 573 14.69 -35.16 5.78
N SER A 574 13.71 -34.32 5.46
CA SER A 574 13.96 -32.89 5.25
C SER A 574 14.38 -32.16 6.53
N GLN A 575 13.92 -32.59 7.71
CA GLN A 575 14.39 -32.03 8.99
C GLN A 575 15.85 -32.38 9.33
N ASP A 576 16.41 -33.41 8.71
CA ASP A 576 17.78 -33.85 8.94
C ASP A 576 18.77 -33.12 8.02
N GLY A 577 18.27 -32.32 7.09
CA GLY A 577 19.08 -31.50 6.20
C GLY A 577 19.77 -30.36 6.95
N CYS A 578 21.01 -30.05 6.55
CA CYS A 578 21.79 -28.97 7.16
C CYS A 578 21.57 -27.60 6.51
N ASP A 579 20.64 -27.49 5.55
CA ASP A 579 20.22 -26.21 4.97
C ASP A 579 19.18 -25.55 5.89
N VAL A 580 19.66 -24.91 6.95
CA VAL A 580 18.81 -24.19 7.91
C VAL A 580 18.66 -22.73 7.45
N PRO A 581 17.43 -22.20 7.32
CA PRO A 581 17.20 -20.81 6.94
C PRO A 581 17.93 -19.86 7.88
N THR A 582 18.89 -19.11 7.35
CA THR A 582 19.54 -18.02 8.09
C THR A 582 18.62 -16.80 8.08
N LEU A 583 18.03 -16.50 9.25
CA LEU A 583 17.14 -15.35 9.42
C LEU A 583 17.84 -14.07 8.98
N GLY A 584 17.23 -13.33 8.07
CA GLY A 584 17.76 -12.02 7.64
C GLY A 584 18.86 -12.03 6.57
N SER A 585 19.44 -13.18 6.21
CA SER A 585 20.61 -13.23 5.29
C SER A 585 20.46 -14.09 4.04
N SER A 586 19.39 -14.88 3.92
CA SER A 586 19.11 -15.67 2.71
C SER A 586 18.67 -14.86 1.48
N TYR A 587 18.66 -13.52 1.58
CA TYR A 587 18.09 -12.63 0.57
C TYR A 587 19.06 -12.17 -0.52
N HIS A 588 20.37 -12.19 -0.28
CA HIS A 588 21.36 -11.70 -1.26
C HIS A 588 21.82 -12.78 -2.23
N THR A 589 22.02 -14.03 -1.80
CA THR A 589 22.53 -15.11 -2.68
C THR A 589 21.52 -15.52 -3.77
N ARG A 590 20.22 -15.57 -3.45
CA ARG A 590 19.18 -16.05 -4.38
C ARG A 590 18.78 -15.08 -5.50
N MET A 591 19.07 -13.79 -5.38
CA MET A 591 18.72 -12.78 -6.39
C MET A 591 19.92 -12.31 -7.23
N GLU A 592 21.15 -12.38 -6.70
CA GLU A 592 22.34 -11.81 -7.35
C GLU A 592 23.11 -12.82 -8.22
N ASP A 593 23.07 -14.12 -7.93
CA ASP A 593 23.74 -15.13 -8.75
C ASP A 593 22.78 -15.71 -9.82
N ALA A 594 23.01 -15.31 -11.08
CA ALA A 594 22.30 -15.86 -12.24
C ALA A 594 22.44 -17.40 -12.36
N SER A 595 23.42 -18.02 -11.69
CA SER A 595 23.60 -19.48 -11.63
C SER A 595 22.75 -20.20 -10.57
N GLU A 596 22.07 -19.46 -9.67
CA GLU A 596 21.07 -20.03 -8.74
C GLU A 596 19.63 -19.87 -9.26
N ARG A 597 19.43 -19.15 -10.38
CA ARG A 597 18.14 -19.14 -11.10
C ARG A 597 17.78 -20.50 -11.70
N ASP A 598 18.76 -21.41 -11.77
CA ASP A 598 18.69 -22.74 -12.39
C ASP A 598 18.05 -23.82 -11.48
N GLU A 599 17.44 -23.45 -10.34
CA GLU A 599 16.76 -24.38 -9.44
C GLU A 599 15.23 -24.33 -9.61
N CYS A 600 14.69 -25.30 -10.34
CA CYS A 600 13.37 -25.95 -10.17
C CYS A 600 12.21 -25.02 -9.77
N GLY A 601 12.09 -23.91 -10.50
CA GLY A 601 10.98 -22.96 -10.36
C GLY A 601 11.12 -22.02 -9.15
N ILE A 602 12.07 -21.08 -9.18
CA ILE A 602 11.93 -19.85 -8.38
C ILE A 602 10.59 -19.22 -8.75
N SER A 603 9.59 -19.44 -7.90
CA SER A 603 8.25 -18.93 -8.11
C SER A 603 8.31 -17.41 -8.10
N VAL A 604 7.82 -16.75 -9.16
CA VAL A 604 7.67 -15.29 -9.23
C VAL A 604 6.92 -14.77 -8.01
N ILE A 605 5.98 -15.55 -7.47
CA ILE A 605 5.27 -15.26 -6.24
C ILE A 605 6.19 -15.31 -5.02
N GLN A 606 7.02 -16.34 -4.88
CA GLN A 606 8.00 -16.41 -3.80
C GLN A 606 8.99 -15.23 -3.89
N ALA A 607 9.44 -14.87 -5.09
CA ALA A 607 10.28 -13.70 -5.31
C ALA A 607 9.56 -12.39 -4.99
N THR A 608 8.27 -12.27 -5.34
CA THR A 608 7.42 -11.11 -5.02
C THR A 608 7.23 -10.94 -3.51
N PHE A 609 6.95 -12.04 -2.79
CA PHE A 609 6.87 -12.03 -1.33
C PHE A 609 8.23 -11.73 -0.69
N SER A 610 9.30 -12.32 -1.21
CA SER A 610 10.66 -12.09 -0.71
C SER A 610 11.12 -10.64 -0.92
N ALA A 611 10.74 -10.01 -2.03
CA ALA A 611 11.07 -8.60 -2.30
C ALA A 611 10.51 -7.64 -1.24
N LEU A 612 9.36 -7.97 -0.63
CA LEU A 612 8.76 -7.18 0.45
C LEU A 612 9.56 -7.20 1.74
N VAL A 613 10.42 -8.20 1.94
CA VAL A 613 11.23 -8.34 3.16
C VAL A 613 12.71 -8.05 2.91
N ALA A 614 13.16 -8.12 1.64
CA ALA A 614 14.55 -7.93 1.24
C ALA A 614 14.88 -6.50 0.81
N LYS A 615 13.94 -5.77 0.18
CA LYS A 615 14.21 -4.45 -0.41
C LYS A 615 13.52 -3.33 0.36
N GLU A 616 14.32 -2.40 0.87
CA GLU A 616 13.81 -1.18 1.51
C GLU A 616 12.92 -0.41 0.52
N GLY A 617 11.72 0.00 0.96
CA GLY A 617 10.76 0.72 0.12
C GLY A 617 9.74 -0.14 -0.61
N VAL A 618 9.93 -1.46 -0.76
CA VAL A 618 8.89 -2.32 -1.38
C VAL A 618 7.66 -2.46 -0.48
N LEU A 619 7.85 -2.46 0.85
CA LEU A 619 6.73 -2.33 1.80
C LEU A 619 5.99 -1.00 1.65
N ARG A 620 6.67 0.08 1.25
CA ARG A 620 6.03 1.37 0.98
C ARG A 620 5.21 1.31 -0.31
N ILE A 621 5.70 0.61 -1.34
CA ILE A 621 4.90 0.33 -2.55
C ILE A 621 3.61 -0.43 -2.17
N LEU A 622 3.72 -1.49 -1.35
CA LEU A 622 2.55 -2.23 -0.89
C LEU A 622 1.61 -1.33 -0.06
N GLN A 623 2.15 -0.48 0.83
CA GLN A 623 1.36 0.49 1.58
C GLN A 623 0.62 1.48 0.66
N GLU A 624 1.29 2.02 -0.37
CA GLU A 624 0.69 2.93 -1.35
C GLU A 624 -0.45 2.25 -2.12
N LEU A 625 -0.24 1.02 -2.60
CA LEU A 625 -1.26 0.24 -3.30
C LEU A 625 -2.45 -0.07 -2.40
N LEU A 626 -2.19 -0.47 -1.15
CA LEU A 626 -3.24 -0.71 -0.16
C LEU A 626 -4.03 0.57 0.12
N ASN A 627 -3.36 1.72 0.26
CA ASN A 627 -4.02 3.01 0.43
C ASN A 627 -4.92 3.35 -0.76
N GLN A 628 -4.45 3.10 -1.99
CA GLN A 628 -5.23 3.34 -3.22
C GLN A 628 -6.43 2.40 -3.35
N GLN A 629 -6.31 1.15 -2.92
CA GLN A 629 -7.40 0.17 -2.94
C GLN A 629 -8.44 0.45 -1.84
N LEU A 630 -8.01 0.96 -0.69
CA LEU A 630 -8.85 1.25 0.47
C LEU A 630 -9.42 2.68 0.51
N GLY A 631 -9.02 3.53 -0.43
CA GLY A 631 -9.54 4.90 -0.55
C GLY A 631 -8.93 5.94 0.40
N PHE A 632 -7.69 5.72 0.83
CA PHE A 632 -6.97 6.60 1.77
C PHE A 632 -6.10 7.66 1.08
N ASP A 633 -5.96 7.62 -0.24
CA ASP A 633 -5.27 8.62 -1.05
C ASP A 633 -6.13 9.88 -1.24
N VAL A 634 -5.57 11.03 -0.84
CA VAL A 634 -6.29 12.31 -0.84
C VAL A 634 -5.49 13.37 -1.61
N CYS A 635 -6.12 14.02 -2.58
CA CYS A 635 -5.56 15.19 -3.26
C CYS A 635 -6.07 16.48 -2.64
N VAL A 636 -5.16 17.34 -2.17
CA VAL A 636 -5.47 18.70 -1.70
C VAL A 636 -5.05 19.71 -2.77
N ILE A 637 -5.95 20.58 -3.20
CA ILE A 637 -5.67 21.51 -4.30
C ILE A 637 -5.39 22.90 -3.75
N GLY A 638 -4.15 23.35 -3.89
CA GLY A 638 -3.64 24.61 -3.40
C GLY A 638 -3.01 24.50 -2.02
N THR A 639 -1.93 25.24 -1.80
CA THR A 639 -1.13 25.25 -0.56
C THR A 639 -1.08 26.62 0.10
N GLY A 640 -2.19 27.36 0.00
CA GLY A 640 -2.48 28.46 0.92
C GLY A 640 -2.68 27.95 2.35
N ALA A 641 -2.94 28.86 3.30
CA ALA A 641 -3.14 28.48 4.71
C ALA A 641 -4.18 27.34 4.90
N LEU A 642 -5.29 27.39 4.17
CA LEU A 642 -6.32 26.34 4.14
C LEU A 642 -5.76 24.96 3.73
N GLY A 643 -5.03 24.92 2.62
CA GLY A 643 -4.46 23.70 2.06
C GLY A 643 -3.36 23.09 2.92
N LEU A 644 -2.49 23.93 3.50
CA LEU A 644 -1.47 23.47 4.44
C LEU A 644 -2.09 22.83 5.70
N LEU A 645 -3.13 23.45 6.25
CA LEU A 645 -3.86 22.90 7.39
C LEU A 645 -4.61 21.61 7.04
N ALA A 646 -5.22 21.56 5.85
CA ALA A 646 -5.85 20.34 5.34
C ALA A 646 -4.85 19.20 5.20
N LEU A 647 -3.74 19.44 4.51
CA LEU A 647 -2.66 18.47 4.31
C LEU A 647 -2.15 17.94 5.66
N LYS A 648 -1.83 18.83 6.60
CA LYS A 648 -1.36 18.45 7.93
C LYS A 648 -2.38 17.61 8.68
N ASN A 649 -3.65 18.05 8.75
CA ASN A 649 -4.67 17.39 9.55
C ASN A 649 -5.10 16.03 8.96
N LEU A 650 -5.17 15.90 7.63
CA LEU A 650 -5.44 14.63 6.96
C LEU A 650 -4.32 13.61 7.25
N ARG A 651 -3.05 14.01 7.10
CA ARG A 651 -1.89 13.15 7.40
C ARG A 651 -1.79 12.80 8.88
N GLU A 652 -2.16 13.72 9.77
CA GLU A 652 -2.21 13.44 11.22
C GLU A 652 -3.19 12.30 11.57
N GLN A 653 -4.26 12.14 10.77
CA GLN A 653 -5.24 11.05 10.90
C GLN A 653 -4.87 9.78 10.12
N GLY A 654 -3.67 9.73 9.51
CA GLY A 654 -3.16 8.56 8.80
C GLY A 654 -3.58 8.45 7.34
N LEU A 655 -4.22 9.47 6.76
CA LEU A 655 -4.56 9.51 5.33
C LEU A 655 -3.31 9.86 4.50
N ASP A 656 -3.19 9.26 3.31
CA ASP A 656 -2.11 9.58 2.37
C ASP A 656 -2.48 10.83 1.55
N ALA A 657 -2.44 11.98 2.21
CA ALA A 657 -2.72 13.25 1.58
C ALA A 657 -1.47 13.84 0.91
N LYS A 658 -1.65 14.27 -0.36
CA LYS A 658 -0.69 15.03 -1.17
C LYS A 658 -1.35 16.32 -1.62
N ALA A 659 -0.57 17.38 -1.82
CA ALA A 659 -1.07 18.65 -2.29
C ALA A 659 -0.48 19.04 -3.64
N LEU A 660 -1.32 19.60 -4.51
CA LEU A 660 -0.91 20.15 -5.80
C LEU A 660 -0.92 21.68 -5.71
N GLU A 661 0.21 22.31 -6.01
CA GLU A 661 0.38 23.76 -6.00
C GLU A 661 0.83 24.25 -7.36
N ARG A 662 0.09 25.20 -7.94
CA ARG A 662 0.40 25.75 -9.26
C ARG A 662 1.64 26.65 -9.27
N HIS A 663 1.99 27.23 -8.13
CA HIS A 663 3.16 28.06 -7.97
C HIS A 663 4.38 27.27 -7.47
N GLU A 664 5.54 27.92 -7.36
CA GLU A 664 6.78 27.33 -6.82
C GLU A 664 6.94 27.54 -5.31
N HIS A 665 5.93 28.11 -4.67
CA HIS A 665 5.95 28.52 -3.28
C HIS A 665 4.60 28.18 -2.63
N ILE A 666 4.60 28.03 -1.30
CA ILE A 666 3.37 27.91 -0.51
C ILE A 666 2.81 29.28 -0.12
N GLY A 667 1.75 29.31 0.70
CA GLY A 667 1.26 30.53 1.36
C GLY A 667 0.07 31.19 0.67
N GLY A 668 -0.16 30.91 -0.61
CA GLY A 668 -1.33 31.38 -1.36
C GLY A 668 -1.46 32.91 -1.33
N THR A 669 -2.59 33.44 -0.85
CA THR A 669 -2.80 34.90 -0.74
C THR A 669 -1.75 35.60 0.12
N TRP A 670 -1.13 34.90 1.08
CA TRP A 670 -0.13 35.49 1.97
C TRP A 670 1.30 35.43 1.42
N HIS A 671 1.53 34.94 0.20
CA HIS A 671 2.81 35.10 -0.49
C HIS A 671 2.78 36.39 -1.31
N ALA A 672 3.74 37.30 -1.12
CA ALA A 672 3.79 38.55 -1.86
C ALA A 672 4.17 38.29 -3.34
N SER A 673 3.46 38.91 -4.28
CA SER A 673 3.75 38.78 -5.71
C SER A 673 3.44 40.08 -6.45
N GLN A 674 4.35 40.45 -7.35
CA GLN A 674 4.18 41.58 -8.27
C GLN A 674 3.40 41.19 -9.54
N ASN A 675 3.03 39.90 -9.70
CA ASN A 675 2.22 39.44 -10.82
C ASN A 675 0.79 40.00 -10.71
N ALA A 676 0.37 40.80 -11.70
CA ALA A 676 -0.96 41.42 -11.77
C ALA A 676 -2.09 40.39 -11.92
N GLU A 677 -1.77 39.20 -12.44
CA GLU A 677 -2.70 38.08 -12.56
C GLU A 677 -2.69 37.19 -11.32
N GLN A 678 -2.03 37.54 -10.21
CA GLN A 678 -2.08 36.73 -8.98
C GLN A 678 -2.80 37.47 -7.84
N THR A 679 -3.79 36.82 -7.23
CA THR A 679 -4.45 37.36 -6.04
C THR A 679 -3.57 37.15 -4.82
N THR A 680 -2.97 38.24 -4.31
CA THR A 680 -2.14 38.24 -3.10
C THR A 680 -2.48 39.44 -2.23
N ALA A 681 -2.20 39.31 -0.93
CA ALA A 681 -2.09 40.46 -0.04
C ALA A 681 -0.95 41.36 -0.52
N SER A 682 -1.08 42.66 -0.24
CA SER A 682 0.01 43.61 -0.47
C SER A 682 1.08 43.42 0.60
N GLU A 683 2.33 43.74 0.28
CA GLU A 683 3.44 43.77 1.25
C GLU A 683 3.17 44.76 2.41
N TYR A 684 2.30 45.76 2.18
CA TYR A 684 1.86 46.72 3.18
C TYR A 684 0.68 46.24 4.03
N THR A 685 0.06 45.11 3.68
CA THR A 685 -1.11 44.58 4.38
C THR A 685 -0.73 44.05 5.76
N THR A 686 -1.55 44.38 6.74
CA THR A 686 -1.44 43.90 8.12
C THR A 686 -2.67 43.08 8.48
N ALA A 687 -2.48 42.01 9.23
CA ALA A 687 -3.58 41.18 9.72
C ALA A 687 -4.61 42.01 10.50
N ASN A 688 -5.89 41.76 10.25
CA ASN A 688 -6.97 42.39 11.01
C ASN A 688 -7.20 41.75 12.38
N THR A 689 -6.65 40.56 12.60
CA THR A 689 -6.77 39.79 13.85
C THR A 689 -5.41 39.68 14.51
N SER A 690 -5.38 39.70 15.83
CA SER A 690 -4.18 39.60 16.63
C SER A 690 -3.51 38.23 16.55
N LYS A 691 -2.19 38.21 16.77
CA LYS A 691 -1.41 36.98 16.83
C LYS A 691 -1.86 36.03 17.94
N GLN A 692 -2.37 36.57 19.05
CA GLN A 692 -2.87 35.81 20.19
C GLN A 692 -4.14 35.02 19.89
N CYS A 693 -5.02 35.57 19.03
CA CYS A 693 -6.32 34.97 18.71
C CYS A 693 -6.36 34.26 17.36
N CYS A 694 -5.39 34.51 16.47
CA CYS A 694 -5.36 33.96 15.11
C CYS A 694 -4.22 32.98 14.84
N ALA A 695 -3.42 32.61 15.85
CA ALA A 695 -2.45 31.53 15.69
C ALA A 695 -3.15 30.18 15.34
N ILE A 696 -2.47 29.36 14.54
CA ILE A 696 -2.85 27.96 14.30
C ILE A 696 -2.82 27.21 15.64
N THR A 697 -3.75 26.28 15.84
CA THR A 697 -4.11 25.80 17.19
C THR A 697 -2.99 25.06 17.93
N ASP A 698 -2.01 24.51 17.22
CA ASP A 698 -0.85 23.80 17.77
C ASP A 698 0.49 24.44 17.39
N PHE A 699 0.46 25.67 16.88
CA PHE A 699 1.65 26.38 16.44
C PHE A 699 1.57 27.88 16.76
N PRO A 700 2.05 28.31 17.93
CA PRO A 700 2.07 29.72 18.30
C PRO A 700 2.79 30.62 17.28
N MET A 701 2.29 31.84 17.10
CA MET A 701 3.07 32.87 16.39
C MET A 701 4.22 33.35 17.29
N PRO A 702 5.41 33.67 16.72
CA PRO A 702 6.56 34.11 17.51
C PRO A 702 6.33 35.37 18.35
N ASP A 703 7.06 35.50 19.46
CA ASP A 703 6.92 36.59 20.42
C ASP A 703 7.36 37.94 19.80
N GLU A 704 8.31 37.93 18.87
CA GLU A 704 8.80 39.12 18.17
C GLU A 704 7.82 39.69 17.15
N PHE A 705 6.78 38.94 16.76
CA PHE A 705 5.78 39.44 15.83
C PHE A 705 4.96 40.54 16.50
N PRO A 706 4.61 41.63 15.78
CA PRO A 706 3.71 42.63 16.33
C PRO A 706 2.32 42.02 16.59
N MET A 707 1.53 42.65 17.46
CA MET A 707 0.17 42.19 17.79
C MET A 707 -0.66 41.87 16.55
N HIS A 708 -0.59 42.72 15.52
CA HIS A 708 -1.17 42.48 14.20
C HIS A 708 -0.02 42.28 13.21
N PRO A 709 0.30 41.03 12.82
CA PRO A 709 1.44 40.75 11.95
C PRO A 709 1.26 41.32 10.54
N PRO A 710 2.29 41.94 9.94
CA PRO A 710 2.30 42.27 8.51
C PRO A 710 2.35 41.00 7.65
N GLN A 711 2.02 41.13 6.36
CA GLN A 711 2.01 40.04 5.39
C GLN A 711 3.30 39.20 5.43
N LYS A 712 4.48 39.84 5.40
CA LYS A 712 5.79 39.14 5.45
C LYS A 712 5.97 38.21 6.65
N ASP A 713 5.39 38.57 7.79
CA ASP A 713 5.49 37.78 9.01
C ASP A 713 4.55 36.58 8.94
N LEU A 714 3.36 36.75 8.35
CA LEU A 714 2.42 35.65 8.11
C LEU A 714 2.95 34.66 7.07
N GLU A 715 3.61 35.14 6.02
CA GLU A 715 4.30 34.30 5.05
C GLU A 715 5.35 33.41 5.73
N ARG A 716 6.27 34.04 6.47
CA ARG A 716 7.30 33.36 7.26
C ARG A 716 6.70 32.36 8.28
N TYR A 717 5.55 32.69 8.86
CA TYR A 717 4.86 31.81 9.79
C TYR A 717 4.28 30.56 9.12
N LEU A 718 3.67 30.69 7.93
CA LEU A 718 3.18 29.54 7.15
C LEU A 718 4.32 28.65 6.66
N GLU A 719 5.46 29.24 6.26
CA GLU A 719 6.66 28.48 5.93
C GLU A 719 7.22 27.72 7.14
N SER A 720 7.28 28.39 8.29
CA SER A 720 7.75 27.78 9.55
C SER A 720 6.81 26.64 9.98
N TYR A 721 5.50 26.80 9.78
CA TYR A 721 4.52 25.75 10.01
C TYR A 721 4.77 24.54 9.10
N ALA A 722 4.91 24.76 7.78
CA ALA A 722 5.16 23.69 6.82
C ALA A 722 6.47 22.94 7.10
N LYS A 723 7.53 23.64 7.53
CA LYS A 723 8.80 23.02 7.98
C LYS A 723 8.61 22.21 9.25
N LYS A 724 7.92 22.77 10.25
CA LYS A 724 7.73 22.12 11.56
C LYS A 724 6.97 20.80 11.46
N PHE A 725 6.00 20.71 10.57
CA PHE A 725 5.16 19.53 10.37
C PHE A 725 5.56 18.70 9.14
N ASP A 726 6.74 18.96 8.56
CA ASP A 726 7.30 18.23 7.43
C ASP A 726 6.34 18.06 6.24
N LEU A 727 5.75 19.18 5.79
CA LEU A 727 4.73 19.16 4.74
C LEU A 727 5.30 19.22 3.33
N PHE A 728 6.51 19.77 3.15
CA PHE A 728 7.14 19.95 1.83
C PHE A 728 7.28 18.67 0.99
N PRO A 729 7.66 17.51 1.55
CA PRO A 729 7.74 16.26 0.80
C PRO A 729 6.40 15.79 0.22
N HIS A 730 5.29 16.38 0.65
CA HIS A 730 3.93 16.02 0.26
C HIS A 730 3.27 17.08 -0.63
N ILE A 731 4.05 18.05 -1.11
CA ILE A 731 3.59 19.13 -1.99
C ILE A 731 4.31 18.99 -3.34
N GLU A 732 3.52 18.92 -4.40
CA GLU A 732 4.00 19.00 -5.77
C GLU A 732 3.77 20.41 -6.31
N PHE A 733 4.86 21.14 -6.49
CA PHE A 733 4.85 22.51 -7.01
C PHE A 733 4.79 22.55 -8.52
N SER A 734 4.44 23.71 -9.06
CA SER A 734 4.29 23.94 -10.51
C SER A 734 3.23 23.04 -11.18
N ILE A 735 2.29 22.50 -10.41
CA ILE A 735 1.19 21.66 -10.93
C ILE A 735 -0.11 22.45 -10.85
N SER A 736 -0.60 22.92 -12.00
CA SER A 736 -1.91 23.54 -12.10
C SER A 736 -2.97 22.46 -12.30
N VAL A 737 -4.06 22.52 -11.55
CA VAL A 737 -5.26 21.71 -11.79
C VAL A 737 -6.17 22.51 -12.71
N ASP A 738 -6.53 21.93 -13.86
CA ASP A 738 -7.46 22.54 -14.81
C ASP A 738 -8.91 22.25 -14.40
N HIS A 739 -9.25 20.97 -14.28
CA HIS A 739 -10.55 20.52 -13.81
C HIS A 739 -10.48 19.11 -13.21
N ILE A 740 -11.61 18.67 -12.64
CA ILE A 740 -11.78 17.40 -11.94
C ILE A 740 -13.11 16.78 -12.34
N GLU A 741 -13.09 15.49 -12.60
CA GLU A 741 -14.26 14.71 -13.01
C GLU A 741 -14.42 13.47 -12.13
N ARG A 742 -15.66 13.00 -11.98
CA ARG A 742 -15.96 11.74 -11.29
C ARG A 742 -15.78 10.57 -12.26
N ASP A 743 -14.90 9.63 -11.92
CA ASP A 743 -14.82 8.32 -12.59
C ASP A 743 -15.76 7.34 -11.87
N GLU A 744 -16.91 7.08 -12.48
CA GLU A 744 -17.92 6.17 -11.92
C GLU A 744 -17.49 4.69 -11.96
N GLN A 745 -16.64 4.29 -12.91
CA GLN A 745 -16.20 2.89 -13.03
C GLN A 745 -15.22 2.52 -11.91
N GLN A 746 -14.31 3.45 -11.59
CA GLN A 746 -13.31 3.24 -10.54
C GLN A 746 -13.76 3.74 -9.17
N ASN A 747 -14.90 4.44 -9.10
CA ASN A 747 -15.38 5.12 -7.90
C ASN A 747 -14.35 6.14 -7.33
N LYS A 748 -13.62 6.82 -8.23
CA LYS A 748 -12.52 7.76 -7.93
C LYS A 748 -12.70 9.12 -8.62
N TRP A 749 -11.79 10.05 -8.38
CA TRP A 749 -11.74 11.37 -8.99
C TRP A 749 -10.56 11.46 -9.95
N SER A 750 -10.84 11.83 -11.20
CA SER A 750 -9.85 12.13 -12.22
C SER A 750 -9.50 13.61 -12.13
N VAL A 751 -8.26 13.91 -11.74
CA VAL A 751 -7.71 15.26 -11.59
C VAL A 751 -6.84 15.56 -12.80
N PHE A 752 -7.29 16.49 -13.64
CA PHE A 752 -6.58 16.90 -14.84
C PHE A 752 -5.57 17.99 -14.49
N THR A 753 -4.30 17.68 -14.70
CA THR A 753 -3.18 18.50 -14.24
C THR A 753 -2.30 18.93 -15.40
N LYS A 754 -1.69 20.10 -15.26
CA LYS A 754 -0.69 20.64 -16.18
C LYS A 754 0.51 21.13 -15.39
N ASN A 755 1.68 20.60 -15.71
CA ASN A 755 2.93 21.14 -15.20
C ASN A 755 3.20 22.49 -15.89
N VAL A 756 3.19 23.59 -15.14
CA VAL A 756 3.31 24.94 -15.71
C VAL A 756 4.71 25.25 -16.23
N LYS A 757 5.73 24.47 -15.85
CA LYS A 757 7.11 24.62 -16.33
C LYS A 757 7.35 23.86 -17.63
N THR A 758 6.90 22.61 -17.69
CA THR A 758 7.17 21.70 -18.83
C THR A 758 6.05 21.68 -19.86
N GLY A 759 4.85 22.13 -19.50
CA GLY A 759 3.64 22.05 -20.32
C GLY A 759 3.01 20.66 -20.38
N VAL A 760 3.60 19.66 -19.70
CA VAL A 760 3.10 18.27 -19.69
C VAL A 760 1.73 18.22 -19.00
N GLU A 761 0.78 17.56 -19.66
CA GLU A 761 -0.57 17.32 -19.16
C GLU A 761 -0.72 15.87 -18.72
N GLU A 762 -1.31 15.65 -17.55
CA GLU A 762 -1.48 14.33 -16.93
C GLU A 762 -2.86 14.24 -16.28
N VAL A 763 -3.45 13.04 -16.34
CA VAL A 763 -4.66 12.69 -15.58
C VAL A 763 -4.24 11.85 -14.38
N ARG A 764 -4.61 12.30 -13.17
CA ARG A 764 -4.24 11.64 -11.92
C ARG A 764 -5.50 11.16 -11.20
N SER A 765 -5.50 9.93 -10.72
CA SER A 765 -6.65 9.32 -10.04
C SER A 765 -6.49 9.40 -8.53
N TYR A 766 -7.50 9.90 -7.82
CA TYR A 766 -7.54 9.98 -6.36
C TYR A 766 -8.87 9.51 -5.79
N SER A 767 -8.84 8.83 -4.66
CA SER A 767 -10.09 8.41 -4.00
C SER A 767 -10.83 9.57 -3.35
N ARG A 768 -10.13 10.63 -2.90
CA ARG A 768 -10.73 11.82 -2.31
C ARG A 768 -10.04 13.12 -2.76
N VAL A 769 -10.80 14.21 -2.81
CA VAL A 769 -10.34 15.52 -3.25
C VAL A 769 -10.81 16.62 -2.30
N VAL A 770 -9.85 17.44 -1.83
CA VAL A 770 -10.11 18.67 -1.08
C VAL A 770 -9.75 19.88 -1.94
N VAL A 771 -10.76 20.66 -2.31
CA VAL A 771 -10.58 21.92 -3.02
C VAL A 771 -10.25 23.03 -2.02
N ALA A 772 -8.97 23.41 -1.97
CA ALA A 772 -8.40 24.37 -1.03
C ALA A 772 -7.86 25.66 -1.73
N THR A 773 -8.42 26.01 -2.89
CA THR A 773 -7.99 27.14 -3.74
C THR A 773 -8.17 28.53 -3.11
N GLY A 774 -8.79 28.61 -1.93
CA GLY A 774 -9.11 29.87 -1.26
C GLY A 774 -10.46 30.46 -1.69
N MET A 775 -10.80 31.64 -1.16
CA MET A 775 -12.07 32.34 -1.38
C MET A 775 -11.98 33.54 -2.32
N LEU A 776 -10.78 33.85 -2.81
CA LEU A 776 -10.48 35.06 -3.58
C LEU A 776 -10.06 34.71 -5.02
N ASN A 777 -10.92 33.99 -5.73
CA ASN A 777 -10.59 33.37 -7.01
C ASN A 777 -10.94 34.28 -8.19
N THR A 778 -12.23 34.53 -8.41
CA THR A 778 -12.75 35.30 -9.54
C THR A 778 -12.91 36.76 -9.15
N LYS A 779 -12.33 37.70 -9.91
CA LYS A 779 -12.46 39.14 -9.60
C LYS A 779 -13.86 39.63 -9.98
N HIS A 780 -14.52 40.37 -9.09
CA HIS A 780 -15.77 41.05 -9.43
C HIS A 780 -15.44 42.41 -10.04
N MET A 781 -15.83 42.66 -11.29
CA MET A 781 -15.60 43.95 -11.96
C MET A 781 -16.94 44.65 -12.25
N PRO A 782 -17.25 45.79 -11.62
CA PRO A 782 -18.53 46.45 -11.84
C PRO A 782 -18.59 47.10 -13.22
N HIS A 783 -19.76 47.04 -13.86
CA HIS A 783 -20.03 47.80 -15.06
C HIS A 783 -20.13 49.30 -14.73
N VAL A 784 -19.30 50.12 -15.38
CA VAL A 784 -19.33 51.58 -15.27
C VAL A 784 -19.59 52.17 -16.66
N LYS A 785 -20.67 52.94 -16.78
CA LYS A 785 -21.04 53.59 -18.04
C LYS A 785 -19.97 54.61 -18.44
N GLY A 786 -19.52 54.59 -19.70
CA GLY A 786 -18.53 55.53 -20.22
C GLY A 786 -17.07 55.19 -19.85
N ILE A 787 -16.80 54.05 -19.21
CA ILE A 787 -15.46 53.71 -18.70
C ILE A 787 -14.40 53.69 -19.80
N GLU A 788 -14.79 53.37 -21.04
CA GLU A 788 -13.96 53.40 -22.24
C GLU A 788 -13.43 54.79 -22.60
N GLN A 789 -14.08 55.85 -22.10
CA GLN A 789 -13.66 57.24 -22.31
C GLN A 789 -12.56 57.66 -21.32
N PHE A 790 -12.35 56.91 -20.23
CA PHE A 790 -11.37 57.24 -19.21
C PHE A 790 -9.94 56.90 -19.68
N THR A 791 -9.05 57.88 -19.63
CA THR A 791 -7.66 57.74 -20.12
C THR A 791 -6.64 57.42 -19.01
N GLY A 792 -7.07 57.45 -17.74
CA GLY A 792 -6.25 57.06 -16.60
C GLY A 792 -6.28 55.56 -16.31
N ASP A 793 -5.61 55.14 -15.24
CA ASP A 793 -5.56 53.73 -14.86
C ASP A 793 -6.94 53.22 -14.41
N THR A 794 -7.41 52.10 -14.97
CA THR A 794 -8.62 51.39 -14.50
C THR A 794 -8.27 49.94 -14.20
N LEU A 795 -8.25 49.57 -12.91
CA LEU A 795 -7.76 48.27 -12.49
C LEU A 795 -8.49 47.71 -11.27
N HIS A 796 -8.58 46.38 -11.19
CA HIS A 796 -9.08 45.71 -9.99
C HIS A 796 -7.99 45.67 -8.91
N SER A 797 -8.39 45.58 -7.65
CA SER A 797 -7.47 45.44 -6.50
C SER A 797 -6.43 44.31 -6.64
N ARG A 798 -6.72 43.25 -7.42
CA ARG A 798 -5.77 42.17 -7.77
C ARG A 798 -4.52 42.71 -8.50
N GLN A 799 -4.71 43.70 -9.36
CA GLN A 799 -3.68 44.32 -10.19
C GLN A 799 -2.99 45.50 -9.48
N PHE A 800 -3.52 45.94 -8.34
CA PHE A 800 -2.97 47.03 -7.52
C PHE A 800 -1.80 46.51 -6.67
N LYS A 801 -0.59 46.47 -7.25
CA LYS A 801 0.63 45.98 -6.58
C LYS A 801 1.59 47.09 -6.18
N ASP A 802 1.83 48.05 -7.08
CA ASP A 802 2.80 49.14 -6.88
C ASP A 802 2.09 50.46 -6.60
N VAL A 803 2.12 50.85 -5.32
CA VAL A 803 1.46 52.06 -4.81
C VAL A 803 2.26 53.32 -5.19
N SER A 804 3.56 53.21 -5.45
CA SER A 804 4.44 54.36 -5.73
C SER A 804 4.06 55.10 -7.02
N LYS A 805 3.43 54.40 -7.98
CA LYS A 805 2.90 54.96 -9.24
C LYS A 805 1.86 56.06 -9.06
N TYR A 806 1.29 56.18 -7.86
CA TYR A 806 0.21 57.13 -7.55
C TYR A 806 0.67 58.34 -6.75
N ARG A 807 1.98 58.51 -6.55
CA ARG A 807 2.55 59.71 -5.92
C ARG A 807 2.14 60.96 -6.71
N GLY A 808 1.58 61.96 -6.03
CA GLY A 808 1.11 63.21 -6.63
C GLY A 808 -0.16 63.10 -7.49
N LYS A 809 -0.77 61.90 -7.59
CA LYS A 809 -1.96 61.65 -8.42
C LYS A 809 -3.28 61.76 -7.64
N ASN A 810 -4.38 62.00 -8.33
CA ASN A 810 -5.73 61.93 -7.77
C ASN A 810 -6.34 60.56 -8.07
N VAL A 811 -6.71 59.80 -7.04
CA VAL A 811 -7.12 58.39 -7.18
C VAL A 811 -8.49 58.15 -6.54
N ILE A 812 -9.38 57.45 -7.25
CA ILE A 812 -10.65 56.96 -6.72
C ILE A 812 -10.49 55.47 -6.37
N VAL A 813 -10.76 55.12 -5.12
CA VAL A 813 -10.89 53.72 -4.66
C VAL A 813 -12.37 53.38 -4.57
N VAL A 814 -12.84 52.46 -5.41
CA VAL A 814 -14.24 52.05 -5.51
C VAL A 814 -14.47 50.83 -4.64
N GLY A 815 -15.29 50.98 -3.60
CA GLY A 815 -15.57 49.95 -2.60
C GLY A 815 -14.75 50.17 -1.33
N VAL A 816 -15.43 50.08 -0.18
CA VAL A 816 -14.83 50.25 1.15
C VAL A 816 -14.93 48.93 1.91
N GLY A 817 -14.44 47.86 1.28
CA GLY A 817 -14.14 46.57 1.92
C GLY A 817 -12.76 46.59 2.60
N ALA A 818 -12.29 45.45 3.14
CA ALA A 818 -10.99 45.38 3.81
C ALA A 818 -9.86 45.89 2.90
N THR A 819 -9.78 45.39 1.67
CA THR A 819 -8.82 45.82 0.65
C THR A 819 -8.98 47.29 0.28
N GLY A 820 -10.21 47.80 0.17
CA GLY A 820 -10.47 49.19 -0.17
C GLY A 820 -9.98 50.15 0.90
N VAL A 821 -10.27 49.84 2.17
CA VAL A 821 -9.79 50.62 3.31
C VAL A 821 -8.27 50.66 3.37
N ASP A 822 -7.61 49.50 3.28
CA ASP A 822 -6.15 49.44 3.28
C ASP A 822 -5.55 50.18 2.08
N SER A 823 -6.13 50.04 0.88
CA SER A 823 -5.67 50.72 -0.33
C SER A 823 -5.71 52.25 -0.18
N THR A 824 -6.73 52.81 0.47
CA THR A 824 -6.75 54.26 0.76
C THR A 824 -5.61 54.67 1.68
N SER A 825 -5.28 53.88 2.70
CA SER A 825 -4.15 54.17 3.60
C SER A 825 -2.81 54.07 2.86
N PHE A 826 -2.65 53.06 2.01
CA PHE A 826 -1.43 52.88 1.22
C PHE A 826 -1.19 54.07 0.28
N LEU A 827 -2.23 54.53 -0.43
CA LEU A 827 -2.13 55.68 -1.35
C LEU A 827 -1.77 56.97 -0.61
N VAL A 828 -2.36 57.22 0.56
CA VAL A 828 -2.00 58.37 1.39
C VAL A 828 -0.53 58.29 1.82
N LYS A 829 -0.07 57.14 2.32
CA LYS A 829 1.32 56.93 2.74
C LYS A 829 2.32 57.05 1.58
N ALA A 830 1.93 56.67 0.36
CA ALA A 830 2.73 56.84 -0.85
C ALA A 830 2.76 58.27 -1.41
N GLY A 831 1.98 59.19 -0.82
CA GLY A 831 1.95 60.60 -1.22
C GLY A 831 1.05 60.90 -2.41
N ALA A 832 -0.08 60.20 -2.57
CA ALA A 832 -1.13 60.60 -3.50
C ALA A 832 -1.67 62.00 -3.16
N LYS A 833 -2.01 62.80 -4.18
CA LYS A 833 -2.45 64.19 -4.01
C LYS A 833 -3.85 64.29 -3.43
N LYS A 834 -4.79 63.47 -3.92
CA LYS A 834 -6.14 63.32 -3.38
C LYS A 834 -6.59 61.86 -3.49
N VAL A 835 -7.17 61.32 -2.42
CA VAL A 835 -7.73 59.97 -2.41
C VAL A 835 -9.22 60.04 -2.14
N TYR A 836 -10.03 59.47 -3.03
CA TYR A 836 -11.49 59.43 -2.90
C TYR A 836 -11.96 58.01 -2.60
N ALA A 837 -12.63 57.80 -1.47
CA ALA A 837 -13.26 56.52 -1.13
C ALA A 837 -14.70 56.52 -1.64
N SER A 838 -14.95 55.90 -2.80
CA SER A 838 -16.28 55.82 -3.43
C SER A 838 -17.04 54.59 -2.95
N HIS A 839 -18.25 54.78 -2.44
CA HIS A 839 -19.11 53.68 -2.02
C HIS A 839 -20.60 54.02 -2.13
N ARG A 840 -21.41 53.02 -2.51
CA ARG A 840 -22.88 53.13 -2.64
C ARG A 840 -23.60 52.88 -1.31
N GLY A 841 -23.14 51.90 -0.55
CA GLY A 841 -23.72 51.50 0.74
C GLY A 841 -22.90 52.00 1.94
N THR A 842 -23.31 51.60 3.13
CA THR A 842 -22.67 52.01 4.39
C THR A 842 -21.36 51.29 4.66
N VAL A 843 -20.42 51.99 5.31
CA VAL A 843 -19.15 51.44 5.77
C VAL A 843 -19.27 50.99 7.21
N PHE A 844 -18.88 49.75 7.48
CA PHE A 844 -18.85 49.21 8.83
C PHE A 844 -17.42 48.96 9.29
N VAL A 845 -16.77 50.02 9.75
CA VAL A 845 -15.35 50.03 10.17
C VAL A 845 -15.22 50.15 11.69
N LEU A 846 -14.27 49.41 12.26
CA LEU A 846 -13.94 49.35 13.68
C LEU A 846 -12.43 49.60 13.90
N PRO A 847 -12.04 50.12 15.06
CA PRO A 847 -10.63 50.23 15.43
C PRO A 847 -10.04 48.84 15.67
N ARG A 848 -8.81 48.60 15.18
CA ARG A 848 -8.05 47.37 15.49
C ARG A 848 -7.78 47.23 16.99
N ARG A 849 -7.51 48.36 17.66
CA ARG A 849 -7.19 48.42 19.10
C ARG A 849 -8.22 49.23 19.88
N VAL A 850 -8.64 48.70 21.01
CA VAL A 850 -9.51 49.39 21.99
C VAL A 850 -8.82 49.27 23.34
N LYS A 851 -8.54 50.41 23.99
CA LYS A 851 -7.85 50.47 25.29
C LYS A 851 -6.54 49.66 25.36
N GLY A 852 -5.71 49.76 24.31
CA GLY A 852 -4.41 49.10 24.23
C GLY A 852 -4.44 47.60 23.91
N GLN A 853 -5.62 47.00 23.85
CA GLN A 853 -5.83 45.60 23.49
C GLN A 853 -6.43 45.48 22.09
N SER A 854 -6.29 44.33 21.43
CA SER A 854 -7.05 44.05 20.22
C SER A 854 -8.55 43.96 20.54
N PHE A 855 -9.40 44.36 19.58
CA PHE A 855 -10.86 44.27 19.72
C PHE A 855 -11.33 42.88 20.18
N GLU A 856 -10.71 41.81 19.69
CA GLU A 856 -11.12 40.44 19.98
C GLU A 856 -10.63 39.89 21.33
N HIS A 857 -9.69 40.55 22.03
CA HIS A 857 -9.21 40.09 23.33
C HIS A 857 -10.33 40.05 24.38
N SER A 858 -11.34 40.90 24.23
CA SER A 858 -12.54 40.95 25.08
C SER A 858 -13.52 39.80 24.85
N MET A 859 -13.34 39.02 23.78
CA MET A 859 -14.22 37.90 23.43
C MET A 859 -13.83 36.64 24.22
N SER A 860 -14.45 36.45 25.38
CA SER A 860 -14.32 35.20 26.14
C SER A 860 -15.21 34.10 25.59
N ARG A 861 -14.88 32.85 25.92
CA ARG A 861 -15.67 31.70 25.51
C ARG A 861 -17.10 31.75 26.05
N ARG A 862 -17.33 32.26 27.27
CA ARG A 862 -18.67 32.49 27.82
C ARG A 862 -19.48 33.47 26.96
N ILE A 863 -18.88 34.58 26.55
CA ILE A 863 -19.55 35.57 25.67
C ILE A 863 -19.90 34.91 24.34
N ALA A 864 -18.95 34.20 23.73
CA ALA A 864 -19.18 33.48 22.47
C ALA A 864 -20.29 32.42 22.58
N MET A 865 -20.38 31.71 23.71
CA MET A 865 -21.47 30.75 23.97
C MET A 865 -22.83 31.44 24.05
N CYS A 866 -22.94 32.53 24.80
CA CYS A 866 -24.17 33.32 24.88
C CYS A 866 -24.58 33.86 23.50
N MET A 867 -23.62 34.36 22.72
CA MET A 867 -23.87 34.82 21.35
C MET A 867 -24.36 33.69 20.44
N ARG A 868 -23.74 32.50 20.50
CA ARG A 868 -24.18 31.33 19.71
C ARG A 868 -25.59 30.88 20.10
N ALA A 869 -25.90 30.80 21.39
CA ALA A 869 -27.22 30.43 21.88
C ALA A 869 -28.29 31.44 21.42
N LEU A 870 -28.03 32.74 21.56
CA LEU A 870 -28.92 33.80 21.10
C LEU A 870 -29.07 33.80 19.58
N GLY A 871 -27.99 33.60 18.82
CA GLY A 871 -28.02 33.50 17.37
C GLY A 871 -28.82 32.31 16.86
N ASN A 872 -28.81 31.18 17.57
CA ASN A 872 -29.65 30.03 17.25
C ASN A 872 -31.14 30.29 17.54
N PHE A 873 -31.44 30.98 18.63
CA PHE A 873 -32.81 31.38 18.99
C PHE A 873 -33.37 32.44 18.03
N SER A 874 -32.66 33.55 17.86
CA SER A 874 -33.01 34.63 16.95
C SER A 874 -31.76 35.30 16.38
N PRO A 875 -31.37 34.93 15.13
CA PRO A 875 -30.29 35.59 14.42
C PRO A 875 -30.48 37.12 14.37
N ALA A 876 -31.71 37.60 14.14
CA ALA A 876 -31.99 39.03 13.94
C ALA A 876 -31.77 39.87 15.21
N ILE A 877 -32.11 39.33 16.37
CA ILE A 877 -31.85 40.00 17.66
C ILE A 877 -30.35 40.06 17.90
N LEU A 878 -29.62 38.94 17.71
CA LEU A 878 -28.16 38.93 17.84
C LEU A 878 -27.53 39.96 16.90
N ALA A 879 -27.94 39.99 15.64
CA ALA A 879 -27.43 40.93 14.65
C ALA A 879 -27.67 42.40 15.05
N THR A 880 -28.86 42.71 15.56
CA THR A 880 -29.21 44.05 16.04
C THR A 880 -28.35 44.47 17.22
N LEU A 881 -28.19 43.59 18.22
CA LEU A 881 -27.38 43.87 19.41
C LEU A 881 -25.90 44.07 19.04
N MET A 882 -25.34 43.19 18.21
CA MET A 882 -23.96 43.32 17.75
C MET A 882 -23.75 44.62 16.95
N THR A 883 -24.69 44.97 16.07
CA THR A 883 -24.62 46.21 15.29
C THR A 883 -24.60 47.42 16.22
N LYS A 884 -25.53 47.50 17.19
CA LYS A 884 -25.56 48.60 18.18
C LYS A 884 -24.28 48.69 19.00
N MET A 885 -23.77 47.54 19.47
CA MET A 885 -22.54 47.47 20.26
C MET A 885 -21.32 47.96 19.46
N MET A 886 -21.14 47.44 18.24
CA MET A 886 -20.03 47.81 17.36
C MET A 886 -20.08 49.28 16.93
N VAL A 887 -21.27 49.80 16.57
CA VAL A 887 -21.47 51.23 16.28
C VAL A 887 -21.13 52.07 17.50
N SER A 888 -21.54 51.67 18.71
CA SER A 888 -21.20 52.39 19.93
C SER A 888 -19.70 52.43 20.19
N VAL A 889 -18.98 51.32 19.94
CA VAL A 889 -17.51 51.29 20.08
C VAL A 889 -16.85 52.22 19.05
N ARG A 890 -17.21 52.11 17.77
CA ARG A 890 -16.70 52.99 16.70
C ARG A 890 -16.91 54.45 17.04
N ASP A 891 -18.12 54.81 17.44
CA ASP A 891 -18.52 56.20 17.68
C ASP A 891 -17.85 56.83 18.91
N LYS A 892 -17.49 56.01 19.90
CA LYS A 892 -16.72 56.44 21.07
C LYS A 892 -15.25 56.67 20.74
N GLU A 893 -14.66 55.78 19.94
CA GLU A 893 -13.26 55.88 19.54
C GLU A 893 -13.05 56.93 18.45
N TRP A 894 -13.99 57.05 17.50
CA TRP A 894 -13.93 57.93 16.34
C TRP A 894 -15.23 58.74 16.13
N PRO A 895 -15.43 59.85 16.89
CA PRO A 895 -16.63 60.68 16.77
C PRO A 895 -16.89 61.21 15.35
N VAL A 896 -15.83 61.50 14.58
CA VAL A 896 -15.91 61.98 13.18
C VAL A 896 -16.69 61.04 12.26
N MET A 897 -16.72 59.75 12.57
CA MET A 897 -17.44 58.76 11.77
C MET A 897 -18.96 58.93 11.83
N LYS A 898 -19.50 59.59 12.86
CA LYS A 898 -20.93 59.92 12.95
C LYS A 898 -21.35 60.87 11.84
N ASP A 899 -20.52 61.88 11.58
CA ASP A 899 -20.81 62.91 10.58
C ASP A 899 -20.58 62.36 9.16
N VAL A 900 -19.48 61.63 8.95
CA VAL A 900 -19.15 61.01 7.65
C VAL A 900 -20.22 59.99 7.22
N LEU A 901 -20.85 59.28 8.16
CA LEU A 901 -21.83 58.23 7.89
C LEU A 901 -23.29 58.64 8.18
N LYS A 902 -23.55 59.91 8.47
CA LYS A 902 -24.88 60.41 8.89
C LYS A 902 -25.99 60.00 7.91
N ASP A 903 -25.73 60.13 6.60
CA ASP A 903 -26.69 59.82 5.53
C ASP A 903 -26.46 58.43 4.91
N ARG A 904 -25.79 57.54 5.65
CA ARG A 904 -25.45 56.16 5.28
C ARG A 904 -25.50 55.26 6.53
N PRO A 905 -26.70 54.92 7.06
CA PRO A 905 -26.84 54.11 8.27
C PRO A 905 -26.44 52.65 8.05
N VAL A 906 -25.93 51.97 9.08
CA VAL A 906 -25.45 50.57 8.96
C VAL A 906 -26.64 49.63 8.87
N ASP A 907 -26.79 48.92 7.74
CA ASP A 907 -27.90 47.98 7.49
C ASP A 907 -27.86 46.70 8.35
N GLY A 908 -26.83 46.55 9.20
CA GLY A 908 -26.68 45.46 10.16
C GLY A 908 -25.62 44.42 9.77
N VAL A 909 -25.09 43.69 10.77
CA VAL A 909 -24.04 42.66 10.57
C VAL A 909 -24.41 41.53 9.59
N PHE A 910 -25.70 41.35 9.27
CA PHE A 910 -26.14 40.38 8.26
C PHE A 910 -25.83 40.79 6.83
N HIS A 911 -25.74 42.08 6.58
CA HIS A 911 -25.63 42.63 5.24
C HIS A 911 -24.19 43.06 4.93
N ARG A 912 -23.35 43.25 5.96
CA ARG A 912 -21.95 43.67 5.82
C ARG A 912 -21.07 43.05 6.92
N ILE A 913 -19.92 42.49 6.51
CA ILE A 913 -18.87 42.02 7.44
C ILE A 913 -18.14 43.26 8.01
N PRO A 914 -17.97 43.37 9.34
CA PRO A 914 -17.19 44.46 9.95
C PRO A 914 -15.73 44.43 9.49
N LEU A 915 -15.16 45.60 9.26
CA LEU A 915 -13.80 45.81 8.81
C LEU A 915 -12.98 46.49 9.91
N PHE A 916 -11.68 46.26 9.94
CA PHE A 916 -10.81 46.87 10.92
C PHE A 916 -9.80 47.81 10.27
N SER A 917 -9.59 48.98 10.86
CA SER A 917 -8.63 49.98 10.38
C SER A 917 -7.96 50.69 11.56
N GLU A 918 -6.74 51.19 11.32
CA GLU A 918 -6.06 52.12 12.25
C GLU A 918 -6.07 53.55 11.70
N ASP A 919 -6.01 53.71 10.38
CA ASP A 919 -5.72 55.00 9.74
C ASP A 919 -6.97 55.69 9.18
N LEU A 920 -8.01 54.94 8.77
CA LEU A 920 -9.10 55.48 7.96
C LEU A 920 -9.82 56.67 8.62
N ALA A 921 -10.15 56.56 9.91
CA ALA A 921 -10.84 57.63 10.62
C ALA A 921 -9.97 58.90 10.72
N ASN A 922 -8.66 58.75 10.93
CA ASN A 922 -7.73 59.88 10.97
C ASN A 922 -7.55 60.51 9.58
N ASN A 923 -7.46 59.70 8.53
CA ASN A 923 -7.34 60.15 7.15
C ASN A 923 -8.61 60.86 6.66
N LEU A 924 -9.79 60.45 7.14
CA LEU A 924 -11.05 61.17 6.90
C LEU A 924 -11.09 62.49 7.67
N LYS A 925 -10.67 62.48 8.95
CA LYS A 925 -10.65 63.67 9.82
C LYS A 925 -9.73 64.77 9.30
N ASN A 926 -8.55 64.43 8.80
CA ASN A 926 -7.57 65.40 8.30
C ASN A 926 -7.74 65.74 6.80
N GLY A 927 -8.73 65.15 6.12
CA GLY A 927 -9.02 65.40 4.72
C GLY A 927 -8.12 64.70 3.70
N SER A 928 -7.20 63.83 4.14
CA SER A 928 -6.31 63.06 3.23
C SER A 928 -7.09 62.04 2.40
N VAL A 929 -8.21 61.54 2.92
CA VAL A 929 -9.19 60.72 2.21
C VAL A 929 -10.54 61.43 2.25
N LYS A 930 -11.22 61.53 1.11
CA LYS A 930 -12.59 62.06 1.02
C LYS A 930 -13.57 60.93 0.74
N SER A 931 -14.56 60.72 1.61
CA SER A 931 -15.69 59.82 1.33
C SER A 931 -16.59 60.46 0.28
N VAL A 932 -16.90 59.71 -0.79
CA VAL A 932 -17.75 60.17 -1.89
C VAL A 932 -18.82 59.13 -2.24
N ARG A 933 -19.85 59.52 -3.00
CA ARG A 933 -20.90 58.61 -3.45
C ARG A 933 -20.37 57.67 -4.56
N GLY A 934 -21.18 56.69 -4.95
CA GLY A 934 -20.83 55.75 -6.01
C GLY A 934 -20.61 56.46 -7.34
N ILE A 935 -19.85 55.85 -8.24
CA ILE A 935 -19.73 56.33 -9.63
C ILE A 935 -21.05 56.07 -10.36
N LEU A 936 -21.55 57.11 -11.04
CA LEU A 936 -22.71 57.06 -11.95
C LEU A 936 -22.24 56.75 -13.37
N GLU A 937 -21.38 57.61 -13.93
CA GLU A 937 -20.80 57.46 -15.27
C GLU A 937 -19.49 58.25 -15.39
N ILE A 938 -18.72 57.95 -16.43
CA ILE A 938 -17.55 58.71 -16.87
C ILE A 938 -17.98 59.58 -18.05
N THR A 939 -17.67 60.88 -18.01
CA THR A 939 -18.11 61.87 -19.01
C THR A 939 -16.97 62.49 -19.82
N GLY A 940 -15.71 62.14 -19.51
CA GLY A 940 -14.55 62.64 -20.22
C GLY A 940 -13.25 61.92 -19.82
N PRO A 941 -12.10 62.30 -20.41
CA PRO A 941 -10.84 61.56 -20.26
C PRO A 941 -10.32 61.46 -18.82
N LYS A 942 -10.68 62.40 -17.94
CA LYS A 942 -10.32 62.44 -16.52
C LYS A 942 -11.47 62.93 -15.61
N SER A 943 -12.71 62.88 -16.09
CA SER A 943 -13.89 63.41 -15.39
C SER A 943 -14.85 62.28 -14.99
N VAL A 944 -15.23 62.24 -13.70
CA VAL A 944 -16.07 61.18 -13.10
C VAL A 944 -17.31 61.80 -12.45
N VAL A 945 -18.50 61.39 -12.89
CA VAL A 945 -19.77 61.83 -12.31
C VAL A 945 -20.21 60.83 -11.25
N LEU A 946 -20.54 61.33 -10.06
CA LEU A 946 -21.04 60.55 -8.94
C LEU A 946 -22.56 60.50 -8.91
N THR A 947 -23.13 59.54 -8.19
CA THR A 947 -24.59 59.34 -8.10
C THR A 947 -25.35 60.48 -7.40
N ASP A 948 -24.67 61.39 -6.71
CA ASP A 948 -25.27 62.61 -6.15
C ASP A 948 -25.14 63.84 -7.07
N GLY A 949 -24.65 63.65 -8.30
CA GLY A 949 -24.42 64.72 -9.28
C GLY A 949 -23.08 65.44 -9.11
N THR A 950 -22.26 65.10 -8.10
CA THR A 950 -20.92 65.67 -7.95
C THR A 950 -20.03 65.23 -9.11
N ILE A 951 -19.30 66.19 -9.71
CA ILE A 951 -18.31 65.93 -10.74
C ILE A 951 -16.91 65.99 -10.12
N LEU A 952 -16.13 64.93 -10.30
CA LEU A 952 -14.72 64.89 -9.91
C LEU A 952 -13.86 65.04 -11.18
N GLU A 953 -13.16 66.15 -11.27
CA GLU A 953 -12.20 66.45 -12.35
C GLU A 953 -10.76 66.05 -11.96
N ASP A 954 -9.89 65.96 -12.97
CA ASP A 954 -8.46 65.62 -12.84
C ASP A 954 -8.20 64.27 -12.17
N ILE A 955 -9.00 63.24 -12.44
CA ILE A 955 -8.81 61.90 -11.88
C ILE A 955 -7.81 61.11 -12.73
N ASP A 956 -6.77 60.58 -12.08
CA ASP A 956 -5.68 59.85 -12.75
C ASP A 956 -5.85 58.32 -12.69
N ALA A 957 -6.60 57.81 -11.72
CA ALA A 957 -6.81 56.37 -11.57
C ALA A 957 -8.12 56.02 -10.83
N ILE A 958 -8.71 54.89 -11.23
CA ILE A 958 -9.86 54.26 -10.60
C ILE A 958 -9.47 52.81 -10.22
N ILE A 959 -9.41 52.54 -8.92
CA ILE A 959 -9.06 51.23 -8.37
C ILE A 959 -10.32 50.56 -7.85
N PHE A 960 -10.72 49.46 -8.47
CA PHE A 960 -11.91 48.70 -8.10
C PHE A 960 -11.59 47.67 -7.02
N CYS A 961 -12.02 47.97 -5.80
CA CYS A 961 -11.99 47.09 -4.63
C CYS A 961 -13.37 46.44 -4.43
N SER A 962 -13.89 45.84 -5.51
CA SER A 962 -15.25 45.33 -5.63
C SER A 962 -15.44 43.88 -5.15
N GLY A 963 -14.36 43.18 -4.79
CA GLY A 963 -14.42 41.86 -4.17
C GLY A 963 -14.14 40.70 -5.13
N TYR A 964 -14.37 39.49 -4.64
CA TYR A 964 -14.07 38.24 -5.35
C TYR A 964 -15.19 37.20 -5.14
N GLY A 965 -15.32 36.28 -6.08
CA GLY A 965 -16.16 35.08 -5.96
C GLY A 965 -15.33 33.80 -5.70
N TYR A 966 -16.03 32.75 -5.24
CA TYR A 966 -15.49 31.40 -5.14
C TYR A 966 -15.75 30.65 -6.45
N ASP A 967 -14.72 29.98 -6.97
CA ASP A 967 -14.82 29.26 -8.23
C ASP A 967 -15.08 27.77 -8.00
N PHE A 968 -16.28 27.31 -8.34
CA PHE A 968 -16.66 25.90 -8.30
C PHE A 968 -16.46 25.19 -9.65
N SER A 969 -16.11 25.92 -10.72
CA SER A 969 -16.01 25.39 -12.09
C SER A 969 -14.87 24.41 -12.32
N ILE A 970 -14.00 24.26 -11.31
CA ILE A 970 -12.95 23.23 -11.24
C ILE A 970 -13.55 21.82 -11.20
N ILE A 971 -14.79 21.64 -10.75
CA ILE A 971 -15.51 20.35 -10.91
C ILE A 971 -16.36 20.42 -12.18
N LYS A 972 -16.26 19.39 -13.03
CA LYS A 972 -17.15 19.22 -14.19
C LYS A 972 -18.11 18.07 -13.93
N GLY A 973 -19.39 18.29 -14.24
CA GLY A 973 -20.42 17.27 -14.10
C GLY A 973 -20.77 16.95 -12.63
N PRO A 974 -21.04 15.68 -12.29
CA PRO A 974 -21.43 15.28 -10.94
C PRO A 974 -20.43 15.76 -9.87
N GLY A 975 -20.93 16.46 -8.86
CA GLY A 975 -20.13 17.00 -7.76
C GLY A 975 -19.99 18.52 -7.73
N ASP A 976 -20.39 19.24 -8.79
CA ASP A 976 -20.52 20.71 -8.76
C ASP A 976 -21.62 21.10 -7.75
N PRO A 977 -21.29 21.72 -6.61
CA PRO A 977 -22.27 22.04 -5.58
C PRO A 977 -23.21 23.18 -5.98
N THR A 978 -22.98 23.82 -7.12
CA THR A 978 -23.81 24.93 -7.64
C THR A 978 -24.72 24.51 -8.78
N ASP A 979 -24.64 23.27 -9.27
CA ASP A 979 -25.40 22.79 -10.42
C ASP A 979 -26.92 23.00 -10.21
N PRO A 980 -27.59 23.77 -11.10
CA PRO A 980 -29.00 24.05 -10.96
C PRO A 980 -29.88 22.81 -11.01
N ALA A 981 -29.43 21.73 -11.66
CA ALA A 981 -30.16 20.47 -11.80
C ALA A 981 -30.31 19.70 -10.49
N ILE A 982 -29.41 19.91 -9.51
CA ILE A 982 -29.45 19.22 -8.21
C ILE A 982 -30.65 19.70 -7.36
N ALA A 983 -31.04 20.96 -7.47
CA ALA A 983 -32.14 21.54 -6.70
C ALA A 983 -32.86 22.67 -7.47
N PRO A 984 -33.60 22.36 -8.55
CA PRO A 984 -34.17 23.36 -9.45
C PRO A 984 -35.11 24.36 -8.74
N ASP A 985 -35.90 23.89 -7.78
CA ASP A 985 -36.81 24.76 -7.02
C ASP A 985 -36.06 25.73 -6.08
N HIS A 986 -34.91 25.29 -5.54
CA HIS A 986 -34.06 26.16 -4.73
C HIS A 986 -33.40 27.24 -5.60
N ASN A 987 -32.95 26.90 -6.81
CA ASN A 987 -32.36 27.89 -7.71
C ASN A 987 -33.39 28.95 -8.13
N LYS A 988 -34.59 28.53 -8.58
CA LYS A 988 -35.68 29.47 -8.90
C LYS A 988 -36.05 30.40 -7.74
N LYS A 989 -36.09 29.86 -6.51
CA LYS A 989 -36.50 30.62 -5.32
C LYS A 989 -35.44 31.62 -4.84
N ILE A 990 -34.15 31.34 -5.01
CA ILE A 990 -33.09 32.29 -4.64
C ILE A 990 -32.91 33.36 -5.72
N GLU A 991 -33.04 33.00 -6.99
CA GLU A 991 -33.02 33.94 -8.13
C GLU A 991 -34.15 34.96 -8.05
N ALA A 992 -35.30 34.57 -7.51
CA ALA A 992 -36.44 35.47 -7.28
C ALA A 992 -36.25 36.44 -6.08
N ALA A 993 -35.14 36.38 -5.33
CA ALA A 993 -34.89 37.29 -4.22
C ALA A 993 -34.36 38.65 -4.72
N GLU A 994 -34.92 39.75 -4.21
CA GLU A 994 -34.66 41.13 -4.67
C GLU A 994 -33.17 41.52 -4.74
N TYR A 995 -32.34 41.03 -3.81
CA TYR A 995 -30.92 41.36 -3.72
C TYR A 995 -30.00 40.22 -4.19
N TYR A 996 -30.53 39.22 -4.90
CA TYR A 996 -29.72 38.15 -5.49
C TYR A 996 -28.81 38.68 -6.61
N GLN A 997 -27.64 38.08 -6.74
CA GLN A 997 -26.67 38.37 -7.79
C GLN A 997 -26.13 37.03 -8.29
N ASP A 998 -26.05 36.85 -9.61
CA ASP A 998 -25.58 35.60 -10.24
C ASP A 998 -24.16 35.21 -9.82
N GLU A 999 -23.36 36.19 -9.41
CA GLU A 999 -21.99 35.99 -8.93
C GLU A 999 -21.94 35.33 -7.54
N ASN A 1000 -23.08 35.21 -6.85
CA ASN A 1000 -23.24 34.67 -5.50
C ASN A 1000 -24.10 33.39 -5.48
N ARG A 1001 -23.89 32.49 -6.45
CA ARG A 1001 -24.59 31.18 -6.50
C ARG A 1001 -24.46 30.45 -5.17
N PHE A 1002 -25.58 29.87 -4.73
CA PHE A 1002 -25.60 29.11 -3.48
C PHE A 1002 -25.00 27.72 -3.71
N ALA A 1003 -23.92 27.41 -2.98
CA ALA A 1003 -23.30 26.09 -3.01
C ALA A 1003 -23.96 25.14 -1.99
N ARG A 1004 -24.43 23.99 -2.46
CA ARG A 1004 -25.05 22.94 -1.65
C ARG A 1004 -23.99 22.08 -0.95
N LEU A 1005 -23.50 22.59 0.18
CA LEU A 1005 -22.44 21.96 0.97
C LEU A 1005 -22.91 21.64 2.40
N TYR A 1006 -22.77 20.38 2.81
CA TYR A 1006 -23.02 19.93 4.18
C TYR A 1006 -22.06 20.63 5.14
N HIS A 1007 -22.64 21.33 6.14
CA HIS A 1007 -21.94 22.23 7.05
C HIS A 1007 -21.08 23.32 6.37
N GLY A 1008 -21.31 23.57 5.07
CA GLY A 1008 -20.63 24.60 4.29
C GLY A 1008 -19.32 24.17 3.63
N PHE A 1009 -18.86 22.93 3.80
CA PHE A 1009 -17.58 22.49 3.24
C PHE A 1009 -17.50 21.04 2.70
N MET A 1010 -18.48 20.16 2.97
CA MET A 1010 -18.51 18.81 2.37
C MET A 1010 -19.56 18.74 1.27
N SER A 1011 -19.29 17.99 0.19
CA SER A 1011 -20.25 17.79 -0.90
C SER A 1011 -21.55 17.12 -0.40
N GLU A 1012 -22.70 17.52 -0.96
CA GLU A 1012 -23.97 16.82 -0.70
C GLU A 1012 -23.99 15.43 -1.36
N GLN A 1013 -23.51 15.36 -2.61
CA GLN A 1013 -23.52 14.16 -3.45
C GLN A 1013 -22.43 13.17 -3.03
N PHE A 1014 -21.24 13.67 -2.66
CA PHE A 1014 -20.05 12.85 -2.36
C PHE A 1014 -19.35 13.27 -1.05
N PRO A 1015 -20.03 13.26 0.10
CA PRO A 1015 -19.48 13.74 1.38
C PRO A 1015 -18.26 12.95 1.86
N GLU A 1016 -18.11 11.70 1.44
CA GLU A 1016 -16.99 10.81 1.77
C GLU A 1016 -15.74 11.05 0.93
N SER A 1017 -15.84 11.82 -0.17
CA SER A 1017 -14.74 11.93 -1.14
C SER A 1017 -14.54 13.32 -1.75
N LEU A 1018 -15.43 14.29 -1.57
CA LEU A 1018 -15.26 15.66 -2.10
C LEU A 1018 -15.59 16.73 -1.06
N ALA A 1019 -14.66 17.68 -0.88
CA ALA A 1019 -14.82 18.81 0.04
C ALA A 1019 -14.30 20.13 -0.54
N PHE A 1020 -14.99 21.24 -0.22
CA PHE A 1020 -14.65 22.62 -0.58
C PHE A 1020 -14.46 23.44 0.69
N ILE A 1021 -13.22 23.56 1.15
CA ILE A 1021 -12.94 24.12 2.48
C ILE A 1021 -12.82 25.64 2.51
N GLY A 1022 -12.75 26.30 1.36
CA GLY A 1022 -12.62 27.76 1.27
C GLY A 1022 -13.94 28.54 1.28
N HIS A 1023 -15.10 27.88 1.16
CA HIS A 1023 -16.39 28.56 1.03
C HIS A 1023 -17.06 28.87 2.39
N VAL A 1024 -16.82 28.06 3.42
CA VAL A 1024 -17.46 28.22 4.73
C VAL A 1024 -16.90 29.43 5.49
N ILE A 1025 -17.80 30.26 6.04
CA ILE A 1025 -17.43 31.37 6.92
C ILE A 1025 -18.21 31.27 8.23
N LEU A 1026 -17.48 31.27 9.35
CA LEU A 1026 -18.01 31.39 10.71
C LEU A 1026 -17.38 32.62 11.38
N MET A 1027 -18.02 33.14 12.43
CA MET A 1027 -17.46 34.22 13.25
C MET A 1027 -16.30 33.72 14.13
N LYS A 1028 -15.18 33.41 13.48
CA LYS A 1028 -13.92 32.98 14.08
C LYS A 1028 -12.74 33.55 13.28
N PRO A 1029 -11.58 33.77 13.92
CA PRO A 1029 -10.36 34.13 13.19
C PRO A 1029 -10.04 33.09 12.10
N PRO A 1030 -9.60 33.49 10.90
CA PRO A 1030 -9.51 32.60 9.74
C PRO A 1030 -8.69 31.34 9.96
N PHE A 1031 -7.45 31.43 10.46
CA PHE A 1031 -6.60 30.25 10.65
C PHE A 1031 -7.18 29.26 11.66
N VAL A 1032 -7.87 29.75 12.69
CA VAL A 1032 -8.56 28.91 13.68
C VAL A 1032 -9.74 28.18 13.04
N LEU A 1033 -10.52 28.87 12.21
CA LEU A 1033 -11.61 28.25 11.47
C LEU A 1033 -11.09 27.18 10.51
N TYR A 1034 -10.07 27.50 9.73
CA TYR A 1034 -9.46 26.63 8.73
C TYR A 1034 -8.91 25.36 9.38
N ASP A 1035 -8.25 25.48 10.52
CA ASP A 1035 -7.71 24.34 11.25
C ASP A 1035 -8.86 23.47 11.81
N LEU A 1036 -9.92 24.07 12.38
CA LEU A 1036 -11.07 23.32 12.90
C LEU A 1036 -11.84 22.56 11.83
N ILE A 1037 -12.15 23.19 10.69
CA ILE A 1037 -12.91 22.52 9.62
C ILE A 1037 -12.09 21.39 9.00
N THR A 1038 -10.77 21.55 8.88
CA THR A 1038 -9.89 20.52 8.33
C THR A 1038 -9.63 19.38 9.32
N MET A 1039 -9.53 19.66 10.62
CA MET A 1039 -9.55 18.60 11.65
C MET A 1039 -10.87 17.81 11.62
N ALA A 1040 -12.01 18.49 11.47
CA ALA A 1040 -13.31 17.84 11.38
C ALA A 1040 -13.40 16.96 10.13
N LEU A 1041 -13.01 17.49 8.96
CA LEU A 1041 -12.95 16.74 7.72
C LEU A 1041 -12.07 15.50 7.86
N ALA A 1042 -10.87 15.65 8.42
CA ALA A 1042 -9.94 14.54 8.63
C ALA A 1042 -10.51 13.49 9.59
N GLY A 1043 -11.20 13.91 10.66
CA GLY A 1043 -11.88 12.99 11.57
C GLY A 1043 -13.01 12.20 10.90
N VAL A 1044 -13.74 12.82 9.98
CA VAL A 1044 -14.79 12.16 9.19
C VAL A 1044 -14.19 11.18 8.18
N TRP A 1045 -13.24 11.64 7.37
CA TRP A 1045 -12.65 10.84 6.28
C TRP A 1045 -11.73 9.71 6.78
N SER A 1046 -11.17 9.82 7.98
CA SER A 1046 -10.48 8.71 8.65
C SER A 1046 -11.42 7.68 9.29
N GLY A 1047 -12.74 7.92 9.27
CA GLY A 1047 -13.73 7.06 9.94
C GLY A 1047 -13.73 7.19 11.47
N GLY A 1048 -13.10 8.24 12.01
CA GLY A 1048 -13.13 8.59 13.43
C GLY A 1048 -14.44 9.29 13.86
N TYR A 1049 -15.23 9.74 12.89
CA TYR A 1049 -16.57 10.30 13.10
C TYR A 1049 -17.49 9.89 11.93
N PRO A 1050 -18.72 9.40 12.20
CA PRO A 1050 -19.61 8.95 11.14
C PRO A 1050 -20.13 10.09 10.27
N ILE A 1051 -20.28 9.84 8.97
CA ILE A 1051 -20.96 10.76 8.05
C ILE A 1051 -22.47 10.67 8.32
N ALA A 1052 -23.11 11.82 8.51
CA ALA A 1052 -24.57 11.90 8.67
C ALA A 1052 -25.29 11.35 7.44
N ASN A 1053 -26.47 10.76 7.59
CA ASN A 1053 -27.22 10.22 6.45
C ASN A 1053 -27.72 11.33 5.50
N GLU A 1054 -28.17 10.96 4.30
CA GLU A 1054 -28.59 11.90 3.25
C GLU A 1054 -29.66 12.89 3.72
N GLN A 1055 -30.65 12.43 4.49
CA GLN A 1055 -31.75 13.26 4.99
C GLN A 1055 -31.25 14.32 5.98
N GLU A 1056 -30.35 13.94 6.89
CA GLU A 1056 -29.75 14.85 7.86
C GLU A 1056 -28.88 15.91 7.17
N ARG A 1057 -28.09 15.52 6.17
CA ARG A 1057 -27.27 16.45 5.38
C ARG A 1057 -28.14 17.46 4.64
N ARG A 1058 -29.18 17.00 3.94
CA ARG A 1058 -30.15 17.88 3.25
C ARG A 1058 -30.81 18.85 4.20
N LYS A 1059 -31.22 18.39 5.39
CA LYS A 1059 -31.83 19.26 6.40
C LYS A 1059 -30.89 20.38 6.87
N ASP A 1060 -29.59 20.12 7.01
CA ASP A 1060 -28.61 21.17 7.33
C ASP A 1060 -28.44 22.17 6.17
N ILE A 1061 -28.30 21.67 4.94
CA ILE A 1061 -28.14 22.49 3.73
C ILE A 1061 -29.35 23.39 3.53
N ASP A 1062 -30.56 22.82 3.60
CA ASP A 1062 -31.81 23.54 3.34
C ASP A 1062 -32.12 24.54 4.46
N ALA A 1063 -31.72 24.26 5.70
CA ALA A 1063 -31.84 25.21 6.80
C ALA A 1063 -30.95 26.45 6.59
N HIS A 1064 -29.75 26.27 6.04
CA HIS A 1064 -28.85 27.37 5.67
C HIS A 1064 -29.36 28.12 4.44
N TYR A 1065 -29.75 27.39 3.38
CA TYR A 1065 -30.34 27.93 2.17
C TYR A 1065 -31.54 28.84 2.47
N ASN A 1066 -32.52 28.36 3.24
CA ASN A 1066 -33.71 29.15 3.57
C ASN A 1066 -33.36 30.41 4.38
N PHE A 1067 -32.32 30.35 5.23
CA PHE A 1067 -31.83 31.52 5.92
C PHE A 1067 -31.22 32.54 4.94
N VAL A 1068 -30.36 32.12 4.01
CA VAL A 1068 -29.78 32.99 2.98
C VAL A 1068 -30.87 33.69 2.16
N VAL A 1069 -31.84 32.93 1.63
CA VAL A 1069 -32.99 33.50 0.90
C VAL A 1069 -33.75 34.52 1.75
N SER A 1070 -33.97 34.24 3.04
CA SER A 1070 -34.68 35.17 3.92
C SER A 1070 -33.94 36.50 4.16
N VAL A 1071 -32.60 36.50 4.04
CA VAL A 1071 -31.79 37.72 4.17
C VAL A 1071 -31.77 38.48 2.85
N LEU A 1072 -31.60 37.77 1.71
CA LEU A 1072 -31.60 38.34 0.36
C LEU A 1072 -32.93 39.00 -0.04
N ARG A 1073 -34.04 38.73 0.66
CA ARG A 1073 -35.31 39.46 0.49
C ARG A 1073 -35.35 40.82 1.18
N ARG A 1074 -34.37 41.14 2.03
CA ARG A 1074 -34.34 42.35 2.87
C ARG A 1074 -33.10 43.21 2.61
N GLY A 1075 -32.07 42.65 2.00
CA GLY A 1075 -30.84 43.35 1.64
C GLY A 1075 -29.75 42.39 1.14
N PRO A 1076 -28.61 42.92 0.67
CA PRO A 1076 -27.52 42.08 0.16
C PRO A 1076 -26.95 41.17 1.24
N PHE A 1077 -26.54 39.97 0.87
CA PHE A 1077 -25.86 39.02 1.77
C PHE A 1077 -24.35 39.03 1.48
N PRO A 1078 -23.47 39.14 2.50
CA PRO A 1078 -22.05 39.38 2.27
C PRO A 1078 -21.33 38.20 1.61
N HIS A 1079 -21.75 36.97 1.89
CA HIS A 1079 -21.20 35.76 1.27
C HIS A 1079 -22.13 34.56 1.54
N PRO A 1080 -22.59 33.80 0.51
CA PRO A 1080 -23.51 32.67 0.68
C PRO A 1080 -23.04 31.60 1.69
N GLY A 1081 -21.74 31.39 1.85
CA GLY A 1081 -21.16 30.46 2.82
C GLY A 1081 -21.13 30.94 4.29
N PHE A 1082 -21.59 32.16 4.59
CA PHE A 1082 -21.59 32.71 5.95
C PHE A 1082 -22.71 32.12 6.81
N ARG A 1083 -22.38 31.36 7.87
CA ARG A 1083 -23.39 30.68 8.71
C ARG A 1083 -23.65 31.42 10.03
N PHE A 1084 -24.77 32.13 10.14
CA PHE A 1084 -25.19 32.80 11.38
C PHE A 1084 -25.84 31.85 12.42
N ARG A 1085 -26.47 30.77 11.97
CA ARG A 1085 -26.97 29.70 12.85
C ARG A 1085 -25.83 28.73 13.20
N MET A 1086 -24.94 29.20 14.07
CA MET A 1086 -23.63 28.57 14.29
C MET A 1086 -23.63 27.32 15.17
N VAL A 1087 -24.64 27.10 16.02
CA VAL A 1087 -24.59 26.06 17.08
C VAL A 1087 -24.33 24.67 16.50
N LYS A 1088 -25.15 24.22 15.54
CA LYS A 1088 -25.01 22.88 14.95
C LYS A 1088 -23.69 22.68 14.22
N THR A 1089 -23.30 23.64 13.38
CA THR A 1089 -22.02 23.56 12.66
C THR A 1089 -20.84 23.60 13.63
N TYR A 1090 -20.89 24.42 14.68
CA TYR A 1090 -19.85 24.50 15.69
C TYR A 1090 -19.74 23.21 16.52
N GLU A 1091 -20.87 22.62 16.91
CA GLU A 1091 -20.91 21.32 17.60
C GLU A 1091 -20.32 20.23 16.72
N PHE A 1092 -20.78 20.14 15.46
CA PHE A 1092 -20.29 19.18 14.49
C PHE A 1092 -18.76 19.28 14.32
N ILE A 1093 -18.21 20.46 14.02
CA ILE A 1093 -16.76 20.59 13.79
C ILE A 1093 -15.96 20.21 15.04
N ASN A 1094 -16.45 20.52 16.25
CA ASN A 1094 -15.73 20.18 17.49
C ASN A 1094 -15.79 18.68 17.80
N GLN A 1095 -16.94 18.04 17.55
CA GLN A 1095 -17.16 16.61 17.77
C GLN A 1095 -16.45 15.75 16.74
N ALA A 1096 -16.52 16.12 15.47
CA ALA A 1096 -15.83 15.44 14.37
C ALA A 1096 -14.31 15.58 14.49
N ALA A 1097 -13.82 16.77 14.85
CA ALA A 1097 -12.40 16.96 15.10
C ALA A 1097 -11.90 16.27 16.39
N GLY A 1098 -12.78 15.86 17.30
CA GLY A 1098 -12.38 15.25 18.57
C GLY A 1098 -11.75 16.24 19.56
N THR A 1099 -12.13 17.53 19.51
CA THR A 1099 -11.53 18.57 20.36
C THR A 1099 -11.83 18.42 21.86
N GLY A 1100 -12.95 17.77 22.20
CA GLY A 1100 -13.48 17.66 23.56
C GLY A 1100 -13.98 18.99 24.16
N VAL A 1101 -13.95 20.08 23.39
CA VAL A 1101 -14.27 21.44 23.86
C VAL A 1101 -15.74 21.56 24.22
N THR A 1102 -16.65 21.05 23.39
CA THR A 1102 -18.10 21.09 23.65
C THR A 1102 -18.47 20.26 24.86
N ASP A 1103 -17.76 19.16 25.11
CA ASP A 1103 -18.07 18.23 26.20
C ASP A 1103 -17.54 18.73 27.54
N ARG A 1104 -16.30 19.29 27.57
CA ARG A 1104 -15.61 19.70 28.80
C ARG A 1104 -15.76 21.19 29.14
N LEU A 1105 -16.29 21.99 28.24
CA LEU A 1105 -16.54 23.43 28.46
C LEU A 1105 -17.97 23.84 28.07
N GLY A 1106 -18.85 22.87 27.86
CA GLY A 1106 -20.27 23.08 27.59
C GLY A 1106 -21.06 23.55 28.82
N CYS A 1107 -22.27 24.07 28.61
CA CYS A 1107 -23.16 24.42 29.71
C CYS A 1107 -23.65 23.15 30.42
N PHE A 1108 -23.31 23.00 31.70
CA PHE A 1108 -23.82 21.96 32.61
C PHE A 1108 -23.52 20.50 32.23
N THR A 1109 -22.47 20.25 31.43
CA THR A 1109 -22.02 18.88 31.17
C THR A 1109 -21.26 18.31 32.38
N TRP A 1110 -21.35 17.00 32.60
CA TRP A 1110 -20.66 16.35 33.71
C TRP A 1110 -19.13 16.52 33.64
N GLU A 1111 -18.56 16.42 32.43
CA GLU A 1111 -17.13 16.61 32.20
C GLU A 1111 -16.66 18.05 32.47
N ALA A 1112 -17.51 19.06 32.19
CA ALA A 1112 -17.20 20.45 32.57
C ALA A 1112 -17.19 20.63 34.09
N TRP A 1113 -18.13 20.02 34.81
CA TRP A 1113 -18.15 20.03 36.28
C TRP A 1113 -16.93 19.35 36.88
N LYS A 1114 -16.48 18.21 36.32
CA LYS A 1114 -15.23 17.56 36.72
C LYS A 1114 -14.03 18.48 36.57
N LEU A 1115 -13.89 19.13 35.40
CA LEU A 1115 -12.78 20.06 35.16
C LEU A 1115 -12.83 21.25 36.13
N TRP A 1116 -14.03 21.78 36.38
CA TRP A 1116 -14.23 22.87 37.33
C TRP A 1116 -13.83 22.46 38.76
N TRP A 1117 -14.17 21.24 39.20
CA TRP A 1117 -13.86 20.77 40.54
C TRP A 1117 -12.37 20.47 40.71
N ASN A 1118 -11.74 19.90 39.69
CA ASN A 1118 -10.34 19.46 39.74
C ASN A 1118 -9.34 20.61 39.48
N ASP A 1119 -9.66 21.57 38.61
CA ASP A 1119 -8.79 22.72 38.29
C ASP A 1119 -9.63 23.98 38.03
N ARG A 1120 -10.24 24.48 39.11
CA ARG A 1120 -11.13 25.65 39.07
C ARG A 1120 -10.47 26.90 38.50
N LYS A 1121 -9.19 27.14 38.82
CA LYS A 1121 -8.45 28.33 38.36
C LYS A 1121 -8.30 28.27 36.84
N PHE A 1122 -7.89 27.13 36.30
CA PHE A 1122 -7.72 26.98 34.87
C PHE A 1122 -9.06 26.95 34.12
N TYR A 1123 -10.10 26.28 34.65
CA TYR A 1123 -11.44 26.33 34.06
C TYR A 1123 -11.96 27.77 33.94
N ASN A 1124 -11.80 28.58 35.00
CA ASN A 1124 -12.22 29.97 34.98
C ASN A 1124 -11.43 30.80 33.96
N LEU A 1125 -10.14 30.51 33.77
CA LEU A 1125 -9.33 31.11 32.72
C LEU A 1125 -9.85 30.74 31.32
N LEU A 1126 -10.12 29.45 31.07
CA LEU A 1126 -10.65 28.98 29.78
C LEU A 1126 -12.00 29.60 29.42
N MET A 1127 -12.86 29.82 30.42
CA MET A 1127 -14.21 30.32 30.21
C MET A 1127 -14.33 31.84 30.24
N GLY A 1128 -13.53 32.51 31.09
CA GLY A 1128 -13.61 33.95 31.34
C GLY A 1128 -12.48 34.77 30.70
N GLY A 1129 -11.33 34.16 30.41
CA GLY A 1129 -10.22 34.78 29.70
C GLY A 1129 -10.46 34.88 28.19
N THR A 1130 -9.45 35.37 27.47
CA THR A 1130 -9.47 35.44 26.00
C THR A 1130 -9.53 34.02 25.41
N ASP A 1131 -10.33 33.84 24.36
CA ASP A 1131 -10.54 32.56 23.66
C ASP A 1131 -9.31 32.17 22.79
N VAL A 1132 -8.23 31.76 23.45
CA VAL A 1132 -6.95 31.39 22.80
C VAL A 1132 -7.09 30.09 21.99
N PRO A 1133 -6.62 30.04 20.71
CA PRO A 1133 -6.82 28.91 19.80
C PRO A 1133 -6.35 27.53 20.32
N ALA A 1134 -5.29 27.51 21.13
CA ALA A 1134 -4.70 26.28 21.67
C ALA A 1134 -5.67 25.43 22.50
N VAL A 1135 -6.77 26.00 22.99
CA VAL A 1135 -7.83 25.25 23.66
C VAL A 1135 -8.42 24.13 22.79
N TYR A 1136 -8.41 24.29 21.47
CA TYR A 1136 -8.91 23.26 20.56
C TYR A 1136 -8.00 22.04 20.52
N ARG A 1137 -6.74 22.15 20.98
CA ARG A 1137 -5.74 21.08 21.11
C ARG A 1137 -5.48 20.64 22.56
N LEU A 1138 -6.26 21.14 23.52
CA LEU A 1138 -6.02 20.95 24.96
C LEU A 1138 -6.41 19.55 25.47
N PHE A 1139 -7.62 19.09 25.13
CA PHE A 1139 -8.15 17.85 25.70
C PHE A 1139 -7.77 16.63 24.88
N ASP A 1140 -7.36 15.56 25.54
CA ASP A 1140 -7.25 14.25 24.91
C ASP A 1140 -8.63 13.57 24.95
N THR A 1141 -9.09 13.14 23.78
CA THR A 1141 -10.36 12.43 23.61
C THR A 1141 -10.16 10.99 23.12
N GLY A 1142 -8.91 10.58 22.85
CA GLY A 1142 -8.60 9.29 22.24
C GLY A 1142 -9.08 9.12 20.79
N ARG A 1143 -9.70 10.14 20.19
CA ARG A 1143 -10.22 10.10 18.81
C ARG A 1143 -10.02 11.42 18.07
N GLY A 1144 -9.82 11.37 16.76
CA GLY A 1144 -9.62 12.57 15.94
C GLY A 1144 -8.26 13.22 16.18
N ARG A 1145 -8.24 14.55 16.22
CA ARG A 1145 -7.02 15.38 16.25
C ARG A 1145 -6.13 15.10 17.48
N LYS A 1146 -4.81 15.13 17.30
CA LYS A 1146 -3.84 14.94 18.39
C LYS A 1146 -3.83 16.12 19.37
N PRO A 1147 -3.79 15.88 20.70
CA PRO A 1147 -3.59 16.96 21.67
C PRO A 1147 -2.20 17.57 21.53
N TRP A 1148 -2.05 18.85 21.89
CA TRP A 1148 -0.77 19.54 21.90
C TRP A 1148 -0.30 19.72 23.34
N ALA A 1149 0.86 19.12 23.68
CA ALA A 1149 1.39 19.14 25.05
C ALA A 1149 1.58 20.57 25.59
N GLY A 1150 1.97 21.52 24.74
CA GLY A 1150 2.15 22.93 25.12
C GLY A 1150 0.86 23.75 25.24
N ALA A 1151 -0.31 23.18 24.94
CA ALA A 1151 -1.56 23.94 24.85
C ALA A 1151 -1.92 24.65 26.17
N ARG A 1152 -1.80 23.95 27.30
CA ARG A 1152 -2.14 24.51 28.62
C ARG A 1152 -1.25 25.71 28.98
N GLU A 1153 0.06 25.55 28.83
CA GLU A 1153 1.05 26.59 29.15
C GLU A 1153 0.87 27.81 28.25
N TRP A 1154 0.64 27.58 26.95
CA TRP A 1154 0.40 28.66 26.00
C TRP A 1154 -0.85 29.48 26.31
N ILE A 1155 -1.96 28.82 26.68
CA ILE A 1155 -3.21 29.51 27.08
C ILE A 1155 -2.96 30.41 28.29
N ILE A 1156 -2.20 29.93 29.27
CA ILE A 1156 -1.85 30.68 30.49
C ILE A 1156 -0.97 31.88 30.13
N LYS A 1157 0.12 31.66 29.40
CA LYS A 1157 1.05 32.71 28.95
C LYS A 1157 0.33 33.81 28.17
N THR A 1158 -0.43 33.43 27.14
CA THR A 1158 -1.14 34.37 26.26
C THR A 1158 -2.15 35.23 27.02
N ASN A 1159 -2.91 34.64 27.95
CA ASN A 1159 -3.86 35.42 28.76
C ASN A 1159 -3.15 36.38 29.72
N ALA A 1160 -1.98 36.01 30.26
CA ALA A 1160 -1.17 36.90 31.08
C ALA A 1160 -0.65 38.10 30.25
N GLU A 1161 -0.09 37.84 29.07
CA GLU A 1161 0.39 38.90 28.16
C GLU A 1161 -0.73 39.89 27.78
N ILE A 1162 -1.92 39.38 27.47
CA ILE A 1162 -3.07 40.23 27.13
C ILE A 1162 -3.47 41.11 28.32
N LYS A 1163 -3.42 40.56 29.53
CA LYS A 1163 -3.69 41.31 30.75
C LYS A 1163 -2.66 42.43 30.93
N ASP A 1164 -1.38 42.12 30.78
CA ASP A 1164 -0.28 43.08 30.92
C ASP A 1164 -0.38 44.23 29.91
N LEU A 1165 -0.78 43.93 28.65
CA LEU A 1165 -1.04 44.96 27.62
C LEU A 1165 -2.14 45.94 28.05
N GLY A 1166 -3.20 45.45 28.70
CA GLY A 1166 -4.27 46.28 29.23
C GLY A 1166 -3.84 47.14 30.42
N GLU A 1167 -2.97 46.62 31.28
CA GLU A 1167 -2.41 47.35 32.43
C GLU A 1167 -1.41 48.43 31.99
N ALA A 1168 -0.54 48.10 31.03
CA ALA A 1168 0.40 49.05 30.42
C ALA A 1168 -0.33 50.25 29.80
N TRP A 1169 -1.41 50.00 29.04
CA TRP A 1169 -2.23 51.07 28.48
C TRP A 1169 -2.88 51.96 29.55
N LYS A 1170 -3.38 51.37 30.66
CA LYS A 1170 -3.96 52.17 31.75
C LYS A 1170 -2.90 53.11 32.34
N LYS A 1171 -1.71 52.58 32.62
CA LYS A 1171 -0.58 53.35 33.15
C LYS A 1171 -0.17 54.49 32.21
N GLU A 1172 0.01 54.21 30.91
CA GLU A 1172 0.33 55.24 29.91
C GLU A 1172 -0.72 56.34 29.79
N ASN A 1173 -2.01 56.03 30.01
CA ASN A 1173 -3.08 57.03 29.94
C ASN A 1173 -3.31 57.78 31.26
N GLU A 1174 -2.93 57.19 32.39
CA GLU A 1174 -2.86 57.89 33.68
C GLU A 1174 -1.70 58.89 33.68
N ASP A 1175 -0.52 58.50 33.16
CA ASP A 1175 0.66 59.36 33.03
C ASP A 1175 0.45 60.53 32.03
N LYS A 1176 -0.42 60.36 31.02
CA LYS A 1176 -0.84 61.42 30.07
C LYS A 1176 -1.93 62.36 30.62
N LYS A 1177 -2.52 62.04 31.78
CA LYS A 1177 -3.51 62.90 32.45
C LYS A 1177 -2.89 63.69 33.61
N THR A 1178 -1.72 63.29 34.08
CA THR A 1178 -0.96 63.93 35.16
C THR A 1178 0.16 64.86 34.66
N ASN A 1179 0.42 64.87 33.35
CA ASN A 1179 1.19 65.88 32.61
C ASN A 1179 0.24 66.65 31.67
#